data_AF-A0A9D7H598-F1
#
_entry.id   AF-A0A9D7H598-F1
#
_cell.length_a   1.000
_cell.length_b   1.000
_cell.length_c   1.000
_cell.angle_alpha   90.00
_cell.angle_beta   90.00
_cell.angle_gamma   90.00
#
_symmetry.space_group_name_H-M   'P 1'
#
loop_
_entity.id
_entity.type
_entity.pdbx_description
1 polymer ?
#
loop_
_entity_poly.entity_id
_entity_poly.type
_entity_poly.pdbx_seq_one_letter_code
_entity_poly.pdbx_strand_id
1 'polypeptide(L)'
;MTTTDDEILREFLVESYENLDRLDRDFVALESTPDDIERISAIFRTIHTIKGTSGFLGFQRLEALTHVGESLLAKLRDRQLSLTPDLTTALLSMVDGVRAILASVERTGEEGTEDYTAVRAQLVQMSSPRAPSAPPVEAKAPVAPAAPSPTAAAPQPAIVDEAVAAPVAAAAPATPAPAPAKPAEVDDPHASSAAVDASIRVDVGLLDKLMNLVGELVLARNQILQFSTSTSSRDTALIATSQRINLITTELQEGVMKTRMQPIGNVWAKFPRVVRDLSMMCKKQVRIAMDGKETELDRTIIEAIKDPLTHVVRNAVDHGIESPEVRVKAGKDPMGTLHLRAYHAGGQVNIEISDDGAGLDPDKIRRKAIERGLVAPEQAQRMTDREVAKLVFLPGFSTAEKVTNVSGRGVGMDVVKTNIEKIGGAVDLESRPGKGTTLKIKIPLTLAIIPALLVQSRTDRFAIPQASLLELVRIDAEQNKAAGGPTAGPESARIEYVHGTPVYRLRGSLLPLVFLSHALGDESAPRVSDDGSVNIVVVQADGRQFGLVVDGISDTEEIVVKPLGKELKGLNVFAGATIMGDGRVALILDVVGLAQRVSLGSSGRERTLGEAARTEGRSDDRQTLLLFRTGTEGNRAVPLSMVARLEEFQRDRVERAGKRAVVQYRGEIMPLIDLGELLDGAGFARAKKGEEPLQVIVTSHAGRRVGLVVDRIVDIVDEHVTLQDGGRQNGVLGAAVVQGKVTELLDITGVIRAVEPQMLEKAS
;
A
#
# COMPACT_ATOMS: atom_id res chain seq x y z
N MET A 1 49.98 11.45 -11.36
CA MET A 1 49.22 11.93 -10.21
C MET A 1 49.68 11.16 -9.00
N THR A 2 50.16 11.88 -8.00
CA THR A 2 50.59 11.30 -6.72
C THR A 2 49.35 10.92 -5.90
N THR A 3 49.48 10.03 -4.91
CA THR A 3 48.39 9.64 -4.00
C THR A 3 47.72 10.83 -3.30
N THR A 4 48.43 11.96 -3.19
CA THR A 4 47.95 13.21 -2.60
C THR A 4 47.05 14.00 -3.55
N ASP A 5 47.32 13.99 -4.87
CA ASP A 5 46.49 14.70 -5.86
C ASP A 5 45.08 14.06 -5.95
N ASP A 6 45.00 12.73 -5.82
CA ASP A 6 43.74 11.98 -5.84
C ASP A 6 42.88 12.24 -4.58
N GLU A 7 43.50 12.49 -3.43
CA GLU A 7 42.79 12.78 -2.18
C GLU A 7 42.16 14.17 -2.21
N ILE A 8 42.92 15.18 -2.67
CA ILE A 8 42.44 16.55 -2.86
C ILE A 8 41.30 16.57 -3.90
N LEU A 9 41.43 15.81 -5.00
CA LEU A 9 40.39 15.72 -6.01
C LEU A 9 39.09 15.13 -5.45
N ARG A 10 39.17 14.07 -4.64
CA ARG A 10 37.99 13.46 -4.01
C ARG A 10 37.31 14.41 -3.03
N GLU A 11 38.08 15.13 -2.23
CA GLU A 11 37.53 16.12 -1.29
C GLU A 11 36.82 17.25 -2.06
N PHE A 12 37.45 17.78 -3.10
CA PHE A 12 36.86 18.78 -3.97
C PHE A 12 35.55 18.31 -4.62
N LEU A 13 35.49 17.07 -5.13
CA LEU A 13 34.27 16.52 -5.73
C LEU A 13 33.13 16.45 -4.73
N VAL A 14 33.39 15.95 -3.52
CA VAL A 14 32.38 15.85 -2.45
C VAL A 14 31.87 17.23 -2.04
N GLU A 15 32.78 18.17 -1.75
CA GLU A 15 32.42 19.54 -1.36
C GLU A 15 31.63 20.25 -2.48
N SER A 16 32.04 20.06 -3.73
CA SER A 16 31.37 20.66 -4.88
C SER A 16 29.95 20.12 -5.05
N TYR A 17 29.71 18.81 -4.90
CA TYR A 17 28.36 18.25 -4.97
C TYR A 17 27.45 18.76 -3.85
N GLU A 18 27.96 18.87 -2.61
CA GLU A 18 27.21 19.46 -1.49
C GLU A 18 26.85 20.93 -1.74
N ASN A 19 27.82 21.69 -2.26
CA ASN A 19 27.63 23.09 -2.64
C ASN A 19 26.58 23.23 -3.76
N LEU A 20 26.58 22.36 -4.77
CA LEU A 20 25.58 22.38 -5.85
C LEU A 20 24.18 22.04 -5.35
N ASP A 21 24.03 21.05 -4.47
CA ASP A 21 22.74 20.70 -3.86
C ASP A 21 22.19 21.83 -2.96
N ARG A 22 23.08 22.63 -2.36
CA ARG A 22 22.69 23.87 -1.66
C ARG A 22 22.25 24.96 -2.65
N LEU A 23 23.00 25.18 -3.72
CA LEU A 23 22.68 26.18 -4.75
C LEU A 23 21.29 25.93 -5.36
N ASP A 24 20.95 24.67 -5.69
CA ASP A 24 19.64 24.30 -6.22
C ASP A 24 18.49 24.77 -5.30
N ARG A 25 18.64 24.58 -3.98
CA ARG A 25 17.63 25.00 -3.00
C ARG A 25 17.55 26.51 -2.86
N ASP A 26 18.70 27.17 -2.77
CA ASP A 26 18.76 28.62 -2.56
C ASP A 26 18.23 29.39 -3.78
N PHE A 27 18.48 28.93 -5.01
CA PHE A 27 17.90 29.51 -6.22
C PHE A 27 16.39 29.37 -6.30
N VAL A 28 15.84 28.22 -5.88
CA VAL A 28 14.38 28.03 -5.84
C VAL A 28 13.75 28.92 -4.78
N ALA A 29 14.36 29.02 -3.59
CA ALA A 29 13.88 29.88 -2.52
C ALA A 29 13.86 31.37 -2.91
N LEU A 30 14.89 31.82 -3.63
CA LEU A 30 14.99 33.20 -4.11
C LEU A 30 13.85 33.63 -5.04
N GLU A 31 13.11 32.72 -5.68
CA GLU A 31 11.92 33.15 -6.45
C GLU A 31 10.78 33.64 -5.58
N SER A 32 10.64 33.07 -4.38
CA SER A 32 9.65 33.53 -3.41
C SER A 32 10.11 34.79 -2.68
N THR A 33 11.42 34.99 -2.55
CA THR A 33 12.04 36.14 -1.89
C THR A 33 13.17 36.75 -2.76
N PRO A 34 12.84 37.44 -3.87
CA PRO A 34 13.84 37.93 -4.83
C PRO A 34 14.83 38.97 -4.28
N ASP A 35 14.42 39.70 -3.25
CA ASP A 35 15.20 40.78 -2.63
C ASP A 35 16.07 40.32 -1.43
N ASP A 36 16.15 39.01 -1.18
CA ASP A 36 16.96 38.42 -0.10
C ASP A 36 18.46 38.49 -0.43
N ILE A 37 19.08 39.63 -0.12
CA ILE A 37 20.49 39.91 -0.39
C ILE A 37 21.42 38.97 0.37
N GLU A 38 21.05 38.54 1.57
CA GLU A 38 21.86 37.62 2.35
C GLU A 38 21.97 36.27 1.64
N ARG A 39 20.86 35.77 1.09
CA ARG A 39 20.84 34.55 0.29
C ARG A 39 21.59 34.70 -1.02
N ILE A 40 21.42 35.81 -1.75
CA ILE A 40 22.22 36.09 -2.96
C ILE A 40 23.72 36.11 -2.63
N SER A 41 24.10 36.71 -1.49
CA SER A 41 25.50 36.77 -1.05
C SER A 41 26.05 35.40 -0.62
N ALA A 42 25.21 34.54 -0.04
CA ALA A 42 25.58 33.16 0.27
C ALA A 42 25.83 32.35 -1.01
N ILE A 43 24.92 32.40 -1.99
CA ILE A 43 25.05 31.76 -3.30
C ILE A 43 26.32 32.24 -4.03
N PHE A 44 26.57 33.55 -4.03
CA PHE A 44 27.76 34.15 -4.62
C PHE A 44 29.04 33.56 -4.02
N ARG A 45 29.13 33.47 -2.69
CA ARG A 45 30.29 32.88 -2.00
C ARG A 45 30.49 31.41 -2.39
N THR A 46 29.42 30.62 -2.44
CA THR A 46 29.50 29.20 -2.81
C THR A 46 30.05 29.02 -4.23
N ILE A 47 29.56 29.78 -5.21
CA ILE A 47 30.08 29.71 -6.59
C ILE A 47 31.52 30.23 -6.68
N HIS A 48 31.85 31.29 -5.92
CA HIS A 48 33.22 31.81 -5.84
C HIS A 48 34.20 30.76 -5.31
N THR A 49 33.79 29.98 -4.29
CA THR A 49 34.59 28.87 -3.76
C THR A 49 34.83 27.81 -4.84
N ILE A 50 33.79 27.33 -5.53
CA ILE A 50 33.92 26.32 -6.61
C ILE A 50 34.84 26.84 -7.72
N LYS A 51 34.72 28.12 -8.11
CA LYS A 51 35.61 28.73 -9.09
C LYS A 51 37.06 28.69 -8.61
N GLY A 52 37.32 29.12 -7.37
CA GLY A 52 38.66 29.17 -6.79
C GLY A 52 39.36 27.81 -6.75
N THR A 53 38.66 26.77 -6.27
CA THR A 53 39.20 25.40 -6.23
C THR A 53 39.32 24.78 -7.62
N SER A 54 38.40 25.05 -8.55
CA SER A 54 38.52 24.58 -9.94
C SER A 54 39.73 25.16 -10.68
N GLY A 55 40.03 26.46 -10.48
CA GLY A 55 41.22 27.10 -11.04
C GLY A 55 42.52 26.56 -10.44
N PHE A 56 42.53 26.25 -9.14
CA PHE A 56 43.68 25.60 -8.48
C PHE A 56 43.97 24.21 -9.04
N LEU A 57 42.93 23.41 -9.33
CA LEU A 57 43.04 22.07 -9.90
C LEU A 57 43.24 22.06 -11.43
N GLY A 58 43.28 23.22 -12.08
CA GLY A 58 43.52 23.35 -13.53
C GLY A 58 42.30 23.02 -14.41
N PHE A 59 41.10 23.00 -13.84
CA PHE A 59 39.84 22.75 -14.55
C PHE A 59 39.31 24.03 -15.22
N GLN A 60 39.86 24.34 -16.40
CA GLN A 60 39.61 25.60 -17.11
C GLN A 60 38.15 25.76 -17.57
N ARG A 61 37.46 24.68 -17.95
CA ARG A 61 36.06 24.77 -18.40
C ARG A 61 35.11 25.00 -17.24
N LEU A 62 35.36 24.32 -16.13
CA LEU A 62 34.64 24.50 -14.88
C LEU A 62 34.81 25.93 -14.35
N GLU A 63 36.05 26.44 -14.36
CA GLU A 63 36.35 27.84 -14.01
C GLU A 63 35.61 28.81 -14.93
N ALA A 64 35.64 28.58 -16.25
CA ALA A 64 35.00 29.47 -17.21
C ALA A 64 33.46 29.51 -17.08
N LEU A 65 32.82 28.41 -16.71
CA LEU A 65 31.37 28.34 -16.51
C LEU A 65 30.96 29.01 -15.19
N THR A 66 31.68 28.70 -14.09
CA THR A 66 31.42 29.28 -12.77
C THR A 66 31.70 30.79 -12.74
N HIS A 67 32.72 31.27 -13.45
CA HIS A 67 33.02 32.69 -13.59
C HIS A 67 31.86 33.51 -14.21
N VAL A 68 31.17 32.95 -15.20
CA VAL A 68 30.01 33.61 -15.82
C VAL A 68 28.84 33.69 -14.83
N GLY A 69 28.59 32.60 -14.09
CA GLY A 69 27.60 32.56 -13.01
C GLY A 69 27.89 33.59 -11.91
N GLU A 70 29.14 33.66 -11.46
CA GLU A 70 29.59 34.62 -10.45
C GLU A 70 29.42 36.07 -10.92
N SER A 71 29.79 36.38 -12.16
CA SER A 71 29.65 37.72 -12.74
C SER A 71 28.19 38.18 -12.76
N LEU A 72 27.26 37.26 -13.06
CA LEU A 72 25.83 37.55 -13.05
C LEU A 72 25.30 37.76 -11.62
N LEU A 73 25.74 36.92 -10.68
CA LEU A 73 25.38 37.04 -9.26
C LEU A 73 25.93 38.29 -8.61
N ALA A 74 27.11 38.75 -9.00
CA ALA A 74 27.67 40.04 -8.55
C ALA A 74 26.72 41.18 -8.91
N LYS A 75 26.19 41.21 -10.14
CA LYS A 75 25.24 42.24 -10.58
C LYS A 75 23.90 42.16 -9.85
N LEU A 76 23.42 40.96 -9.53
CA LEU A 76 22.22 40.76 -8.70
C LEU A 76 22.44 41.26 -7.27
N ARG A 77 23.58 40.91 -6.66
CA ARG A 77 23.97 41.35 -5.32
C ARG A 77 24.09 42.87 -5.23
N ASP A 78 24.70 43.48 -6.25
CA ASP A 78 24.92 44.93 -6.32
C ASP A 78 23.67 45.70 -6.80
N ARG A 79 22.51 45.02 -6.89
CA ARG A 79 21.20 45.56 -7.33
C ARG A 79 21.18 46.18 -8.72
N GLN A 80 22.11 45.79 -9.60
CA GLN A 80 22.18 46.23 -10.99
C GLN A 80 21.22 45.43 -11.90
N LEU A 81 20.80 44.26 -11.44
CA LEU A 81 19.82 43.37 -12.08
C LEU A 81 18.79 42.93 -11.04
N SER A 82 17.57 42.68 -11.47
CA SER A 82 16.51 42.06 -10.65
C SER A 82 16.39 40.59 -11.02
N LEU A 83 16.16 39.73 -10.02
CA LEU A 83 15.95 38.31 -10.25
C LEU A 83 14.61 38.09 -10.98
N THR A 84 14.65 37.37 -12.11
CA THR A 84 13.46 36.97 -12.88
C THR A 84 13.42 35.45 -13.02
N PRO A 85 12.25 34.82 -13.25
CA PRO A 85 12.16 33.37 -13.44
C PRO A 85 13.07 32.84 -14.55
N ASP A 86 13.22 33.61 -15.64
CA ASP A 86 14.12 33.28 -16.75
C ASP A 86 15.59 33.30 -16.31
N LEU A 87 15.97 34.26 -15.47
CA LEU A 87 17.33 34.38 -14.93
C LEU A 87 17.66 33.24 -13.97
N THR A 88 16.72 32.89 -13.09
CA THR A 88 16.89 31.77 -12.17
C THR A 88 16.97 30.44 -12.92
N THR A 89 16.20 30.29 -14.01
CA THR A 89 16.32 29.11 -14.89
C THR A 89 17.69 29.03 -15.55
N ALA A 90 18.23 30.14 -16.04
CA ALA A 90 19.59 30.17 -16.60
C ALA A 90 20.68 29.85 -15.56
N LEU A 91 20.52 30.33 -14.32
CA LEU A 91 21.42 30.01 -13.21
C LEU A 91 21.35 28.53 -12.79
N LEU A 92 20.16 27.92 -12.81
CA LEU A 92 20.00 26.47 -12.57
C LEU A 92 20.60 25.64 -13.72
N SER A 93 20.48 26.09 -14.98
CA SER A 93 21.17 25.43 -16.11
C SER A 93 22.70 25.51 -16.01
N MET A 94 23.23 26.58 -15.41
CA MET A 94 24.66 26.68 -15.09
C MET A 94 25.07 25.64 -14.04
N VAL A 95 24.29 25.49 -12.96
CA VAL A 95 24.50 24.45 -11.94
C VAL A 95 24.50 23.05 -12.56
N ASP A 96 23.62 22.77 -13.51
CA ASP A 96 23.61 21.48 -14.23
C ASP A 96 24.89 21.26 -15.04
N GLY A 97 25.35 22.29 -15.76
CA GLY A 97 26.59 22.21 -16.52
C GLY A 97 27.80 21.97 -15.63
N VAL A 98 27.88 22.64 -14.47
CA VAL A 98 28.93 22.39 -13.47
C VAL A 98 28.86 20.95 -12.98
N ARG A 99 27.66 20.43 -12.66
CA ARG A 99 27.47 19.06 -12.17
C ARG A 99 27.92 18.02 -13.20
N ALA A 100 27.60 18.23 -14.48
CA ALA A 100 27.99 17.33 -15.55
C ALA A 100 29.52 17.34 -15.82
N ILE A 101 30.17 18.51 -15.72
CA ILE A 101 31.63 18.59 -15.77
C ILE A 101 32.26 17.81 -14.61
N LEU A 102 31.78 18.00 -13.37
CA LEU A 102 32.27 17.25 -12.19
C LEU A 102 32.08 15.75 -12.34
N ALA A 103 30.95 15.30 -12.90
CA ALA A 103 30.71 13.88 -13.17
C ALA A 103 31.67 13.31 -14.23
N SER A 104 32.09 14.13 -15.21
CA SER A 104 33.14 13.74 -16.15
C SER A 104 34.50 13.62 -15.45
N VAL A 105 34.85 14.62 -14.62
CA VAL A 105 36.10 14.62 -13.84
C VAL A 105 36.18 13.40 -12.92
N GLU A 106 35.09 13.04 -12.25
CA GLU A 106 35.00 11.85 -11.39
C GLU A 106 35.23 10.55 -12.16
N ARG A 107 34.77 10.47 -13.42
CA ARG A 107 34.85 9.25 -14.24
C ARG A 107 36.17 9.11 -15.01
N THR A 108 36.70 10.21 -15.53
CA THR A 108 37.83 10.19 -16.48
C THR A 108 39.04 10.98 -16.00
N GLY A 109 38.95 11.71 -14.89
CA GLY A 109 39.98 12.65 -14.44
C GLY A 109 40.07 13.93 -15.29
N GLU A 110 39.15 14.13 -16.25
CA GLU A 110 39.15 15.24 -17.20
C GLU A 110 37.75 15.85 -17.34
N GLU A 111 37.67 17.12 -17.72
CA GLU A 111 36.43 17.91 -17.84
C GLU A 111 35.46 17.50 -18.96
N GLY A 112 35.73 16.39 -19.66
CA GLY A 112 34.91 15.88 -20.77
C GLY A 112 35.07 16.68 -22.07
N THR A 113 34.11 16.59 -22.99
CA THR A 113 34.09 17.35 -24.27
C THR A 113 32.77 18.08 -24.52
N GLU A 114 31.85 18.05 -23.56
CA GLU A 114 30.53 18.67 -23.69
C GLU A 114 30.64 20.19 -23.83
N ASP A 115 29.88 20.73 -24.79
CA ASP A 115 29.93 22.13 -25.17
C ASP A 115 28.89 22.94 -24.40
N TYR A 116 29.35 23.68 -23.39
CA TYR A 116 28.52 24.58 -22.57
C TYR A 116 28.50 26.02 -23.09
N THR A 117 28.98 26.27 -24.31
CA THR A 117 28.98 27.61 -24.92
C THR A 117 27.58 28.22 -25.02
N ALA A 118 26.55 27.40 -25.26
CA ALA A 118 25.16 27.87 -25.32
C ALA A 118 24.66 28.43 -23.98
N VAL A 119 24.92 27.71 -22.88
CA VAL A 119 24.57 28.14 -21.52
C VAL A 119 25.35 29.40 -21.13
N ARG A 120 26.65 29.44 -21.46
CA ARG A 120 27.49 30.64 -21.24
C ARG A 120 26.98 31.83 -22.04
N ALA A 121 26.62 31.65 -23.32
CA ALA A 121 26.10 32.72 -24.17
C ALA A 121 24.77 33.27 -23.62
N GLN A 122 23.87 32.40 -23.16
CA GLN A 122 22.60 32.80 -22.56
C GLN A 122 22.81 33.62 -21.28
N LEU A 123 23.71 33.19 -20.38
CA LEU A 123 24.03 33.93 -19.15
C LEU A 123 24.69 35.28 -19.44
N VAL A 124 25.62 35.33 -20.40
CA VAL A 124 26.28 36.58 -20.81
C VAL A 124 25.25 37.55 -21.40
N GLN A 125 24.36 37.07 -22.27
CA GLN A 125 23.29 37.87 -22.86
C GLN A 125 22.34 38.44 -21.79
N MET A 126 22.00 37.65 -20.77
CA MET A 126 21.17 38.10 -19.64
C MET A 126 21.91 39.05 -18.68
N SER A 127 23.25 39.02 -18.66
CA SER A 127 24.06 39.91 -17.83
C SER A 127 24.25 41.31 -18.43
N SER A 128 23.99 41.48 -19.72
CA SER A 128 24.00 42.78 -20.39
C SER A 128 22.69 43.52 -20.11
N PRO A 129 22.71 44.82 -19.78
CA PRO A 129 21.48 45.57 -19.59
C PRO A 129 20.66 45.51 -20.88
N ARG A 130 19.45 44.94 -20.79
CA ARG A 130 18.48 44.99 -21.87
C ARG A 130 18.17 46.46 -22.12
N ALA A 131 18.66 47.01 -23.24
CA ALA A 131 18.10 48.24 -23.78
C ALA A 131 16.57 48.03 -23.89
N PRO A 132 15.74 48.97 -23.42
CA PRO A 132 14.30 48.77 -23.40
C PRO A 132 13.82 48.50 -24.83
N SER A 133 13.44 47.26 -25.12
CA SER A 133 12.68 46.95 -26.32
C SER A 133 11.33 47.62 -26.14
N ALA A 134 11.08 48.66 -26.94
CA ALA A 134 9.84 49.42 -26.97
C ALA A 134 8.62 48.47 -26.93
N PRO A 135 7.59 48.77 -26.11
CA PRO A 135 6.33 48.05 -26.19
C PRO A 135 5.70 48.24 -27.58
N PRO A 136 5.00 47.23 -28.13
CA PRO A 136 4.12 47.45 -29.27
C PRO A 136 3.07 48.49 -28.89
N VAL A 137 2.93 49.51 -29.75
CA VAL A 137 1.93 50.57 -29.64
C VAL A 137 0.54 49.93 -29.77
N GLU A 138 -0.17 49.83 -28.64
CA GLU A 138 -1.61 49.56 -28.63
C GLU A 138 -2.35 50.87 -28.33
N ALA A 139 -3.22 51.24 -29.25
CA ALA A 139 -3.86 52.55 -29.35
C ALA A 139 -4.84 52.81 -28.20
N LYS A 140 -4.76 54.01 -27.61
CA LYS A 140 -5.84 54.60 -26.82
C LYS A 140 -6.17 56.00 -27.30
N ALA A 141 -7.47 56.23 -27.52
CA ALA A 141 -8.14 57.52 -27.43
C ALA A 141 -9.63 57.26 -27.09
N PRO A 142 -10.37 58.21 -26.50
CA PRO A 142 -9.96 59.22 -25.51
C PRO A 142 -10.93 59.31 -24.30
N VAL A 143 -10.48 59.91 -23.20
CA VAL A 143 -11.34 60.39 -22.09
C VAL A 143 -11.19 61.90 -22.00
N ALA A 144 -12.33 62.60 -21.85
CA ALA A 144 -12.47 64.04 -21.63
C ALA A 144 -13.20 64.27 -20.28
N PRO A 145 -13.21 65.47 -19.68
CA PRO A 145 -12.61 65.70 -18.35
C PRO A 145 -13.56 66.33 -17.31
N ALA A 146 -13.15 66.37 -16.03
CA ALA A 146 -13.64 67.35 -15.05
C ALA A 146 -12.63 67.59 -13.92
N ALA A 147 -12.50 68.85 -13.53
CA ALA A 147 -11.49 69.46 -12.65
C ALA A 147 -12.05 69.71 -11.21
N PRO A 148 -11.48 70.57 -10.33
CA PRO A 148 -10.67 70.13 -9.17
C PRO A 148 -11.05 70.77 -7.79
N SER A 149 -10.20 70.50 -6.77
CA SER A 149 -9.89 71.26 -5.52
C SER A 149 -10.58 70.86 -4.20
N PRO A 150 -10.01 71.16 -2.99
CA PRO A 150 -8.63 71.55 -2.64
C PRO A 150 -8.02 70.90 -1.35
N THR A 151 -6.72 71.18 -1.19
CA THR A 151 -5.76 71.07 -0.06
C THR A 151 -6.23 71.57 1.32
N ALA A 152 -5.74 70.94 2.41
CA ALA A 152 -5.28 71.60 3.64
C ALA A 152 -4.43 70.65 4.53
N ALA A 153 -3.48 71.21 5.27
CA ALA A 153 -2.35 70.55 5.93
C ALA A 153 -2.38 70.67 7.49
N ALA A 154 -1.83 69.63 8.16
CA ALA A 154 -1.13 69.56 9.47
C ALA A 154 -1.84 70.07 10.78
N PRO A 155 -1.39 69.76 12.03
CA PRO A 155 -0.23 68.98 12.51
C PRO A 155 -0.50 67.96 13.67
N GLN A 156 0.55 67.26 14.13
CA GLN A 156 0.65 66.39 15.34
C GLN A 156 0.39 67.13 16.68
N PRO A 157 0.14 66.39 17.78
CA PRO A 157 1.21 66.16 18.78
C PRO A 157 1.27 64.75 19.39
N ALA A 158 2.41 64.47 20.02
CA ALA A 158 2.86 63.24 20.67
C ALA A 158 2.22 62.95 22.04
N ILE A 159 2.12 61.65 22.40
CA ILE A 159 2.28 61.15 23.77
C ILE A 159 2.81 59.71 23.75
N VAL A 160 3.53 59.39 24.83
CA VAL A 160 4.50 58.31 25.09
C VAL A 160 3.89 57.05 25.72
N ASP A 161 4.62 55.94 25.52
CA ASP A 161 4.77 54.69 26.31
C ASP A 161 3.53 53.98 26.90
N GLU A 162 3.46 52.66 26.70
CA GLU A 162 3.78 51.66 27.74
C GLU A 162 3.52 50.21 27.24
N ALA A 163 4.53 49.35 27.41
CA ALA A 163 4.54 47.95 27.04
C ALA A 163 3.89 47.07 28.13
N VAL A 164 3.09 46.08 27.72
CA VAL A 164 2.42 45.12 28.60
C VAL A 164 3.28 43.86 28.75
N ALA A 165 3.76 43.59 29.98
CA ALA A 165 4.31 42.30 30.40
C ALA A 165 3.49 41.76 31.58
N ALA A 166 3.19 40.45 31.53
CA ALA A 166 2.42 39.70 32.51
C ALA A 166 3.32 39.10 33.63
N PRO A 167 2.76 38.71 34.80
CA PRO A 167 3.39 38.92 36.11
C PRO A 167 4.11 37.71 36.72
N VAL A 168 5.03 38.00 37.64
CA VAL A 168 5.71 37.06 38.55
C VAL A 168 5.27 37.35 39.99
N ALA A 169 5.01 36.32 40.79
CA ALA A 169 4.65 36.42 42.20
C ALA A 169 5.76 35.93 43.15
N ALA A 170 6.11 36.83 44.08
CA ALA A 170 6.45 36.67 45.51
C ALA A 170 7.73 35.94 46.00
N ALA A 171 8.47 36.73 46.79
CA ALA A 171 9.72 36.53 47.53
C ALA A 171 9.64 35.72 48.85
N ALA A 172 10.80 35.25 49.36
CA ALA A 172 11.36 35.59 50.69
C ALA A 172 12.82 35.10 50.86
N PRO A 173 13.65 35.71 51.77
CA PRO A 173 15.12 35.76 51.65
C PRO A 173 15.93 35.00 52.73
N ALA A 174 17.24 34.78 52.50
CA ALA A 174 18.20 34.30 53.50
C ALA A 174 19.60 34.96 53.36
N THR A 175 20.26 35.20 54.49
CA THR A 175 21.61 35.79 54.67
C THR A 175 22.39 34.96 55.74
N PRO A 176 23.72 35.10 55.96
CA PRO A 176 24.81 34.38 55.25
C PRO A 176 25.84 33.67 56.19
N ALA A 177 26.93 33.11 55.60
CA ALA A 177 28.32 32.86 56.11
C ALA A 177 28.81 31.38 56.11
N PRO A 178 30.14 31.09 56.20
CA PRO A 178 31.24 31.40 55.27
C PRO A 178 32.12 30.18 54.89
N ALA A 179 33.08 30.39 53.96
CA ALA A 179 34.02 29.43 53.33
C ALA A 179 35.06 28.76 54.25
N PRO A 180 35.86 27.78 53.77
CA PRO A 180 37.21 28.16 53.32
C PRO A 180 37.88 27.36 52.16
N ALA A 181 38.76 28.10 51.47
CA ALA A 181 40.12 27.78 50.98
C ALA A 181 40.39 26.88 49.73
N LYS A 182 40.89 27.59 48.70
CA LYS A 182 41.73 27.23 47.53
C LYS A 182 43.05 26.49 47.90
N PRO A 183 43.76 25.84 46.94
CA PRO A 183 44.80 26.55 46.14
C PRO A 183 44.66 26.38 44.62
N ALA A 184 45.24 27.37 43.92
CA ALA A 184 45.27 27.56 42.47
C ALA A 184 46.63 27.15 41.87
N GLU A 185 46.66 26.99 40.52
CA GLU A 185 47.79 27.09 39.53
C GLU A 185 47.51 26.10 38.37
N VAL A 186 47.64 26.36 37.06
CA VAL A 186 48.31 27.40 36.23
C VAL A 186 47.53 27.55 34.90
N ASP A 187 47.60 28.73 34.28
CA ASP A 187 47.18 29.06 32.91
C ASP A 187 47.80 28.16 31.83
N ASP A 188 46.99 27.73 30.85
CA ASP A 188 47.44 27.44 29.49
C ASP A 188 46.34 27.90 28.49
N PRO A 189 46.63 28.82 27.54
CA PRO A 189 45.61 29.46 26.72
C PRO A 189 45.45 28.73 25.38
N HIS A 190 44.85 27.54 25.37
CA HIS A 190 44.26 26.94 24.16
C HIS A 190 43.34 25.77 24.51
N ALA A 191 42.05 26.04 24.68
CA ALA A 191 40.95 25.13 24.32
C ALA A 191 39.61 25.70 24.80
N SER A 192 38.94 26.48 23.97
CA SER A 192 37.46 26.48 23.94
C SER A 192 36.97 26.98 22.60
N SER A 193 37.14 26.13 21.58
CA SER A 193 36.30 26.22 20.39
C SER A 193 36.06 24.83 19.83
N ALA A 194 34.78 24.52 19.71
CA ALA A 194 34.19 23.38 19.04
C ALA A 194 34.38 22.02 19.75
N ALA A 195 33.32 21.62 20.47
CA ALA A 195 32.86 20.25 20.31
C ALA A 195 32.48 20.08 18.82
N VAL A 196 33.48 19.81 17.99
CA VAL A 196 33.28 19.28 16.65
C VAL A 196 32.62 17.94 16.90
N ASP A 197 31.38 17.74 16.44
CA ASP A 197 30.82 16.40 16.34
C ASP A 197 31.86 15.55 15.61
N ALA A 198 32.50 14.64 16.33
CA ALA A 198 33.54 13.78 15.79
C ALA A 198 32.88 12.75 14.86
N SER A 199 32.51 13.17 13.66
CA SER A 199 31.94 12.30 12.63
C SER A 199 33.06 11.49 12.00
N ILE A 200 32.99 10.17 12.11
CA ILE A 200 33.92 9.26 11.44
C ILE A 200 33.32 8.91 10.07
N ARG A 201 34.04 9.21 8.99
CA ARG A 201 33.69 8.72 7.65
C ARG A 201 34.07 7.25 7.58
N VAL A 202 33.07 6.39 7.38
CA VAL A 202 33.23 4.94 7.29
C VAL A 202 32.91 4.49 5.88
N ASP A 203 33.70 3.54 5.35
CA ASP A 203 33.42 2.90 4.08
C ASP A 203 32.07 2.15 4.13
N VAL A 204 31.26 2.32 3.08
CA VAL A 204 29.91 1.73 3.02
C VAL A 204 29.96 0.20 3.04
N GLY A 205 30.97 -0.40 2.40
CA GLY A 205 31.15 -1.84 2.36
C GLY A 205 31.47 -2.44 3.73
N LEU A 206 32.13 -1.69 4.62
CA LEU A 206 32.36 -2.12 6.00
C LEU A 206 31.06 -2.21 6.80
N LEU A 207 30.18 -1.21 6.68
CA LEU A 207 28.86 -1.22 7.32
C LEU A 207 27.99 -2.38 6.81
N ASP A 208 28.00 -2.64 5.50
CA ASP A 208 27.29 -3.79 4.92
C ASP A 208 27.84 -5.13 5.42
N LYS A 209 29.16 -5.25 5.60
CA LYS A 209 29.79 -6.44 6.19
C LYS A 209 29.38 -6.62 7.66
N LEU A 210 29.37 -5.55 8.45
CA LEU A 210 28.88 -5.60 9.84
C LEU A 210 27.42 -6.05 9.90
N MET A 211 26.58 -5.55 8.99
CA MET A 211 25.18 -5.96 8.88
C MET A 211 25.03 -7.46 8.57
N ASN A 212 25.83 -7.98 7.63
CA ASN A 212 25.82 -9.41 7.33
C ASN A 212 26.27 -10.24 8.53
N LEU A 213 27.31 -9.81 9.25
CA LEU A 213 27.79 -10.48 10.46
C LEU A 213 26.77 -10.45 11.60
N VAL A 214 26.05 -9.33 11.78
CA VAL A 214 24.93 -9.24 12.74
C VAL A 214 23.81 -10.19 12.32
N GLY A 215 23.49 -10.27 11.03
CA GLY A 215 22.52 -11.25 10.51
C GLY A 215 22.93 -12.69 10.82
N GLU A 216 24.20 -13.04 10.58
CA GLU A 216 24.76 -14.36 10.94
C GLU A 216 24.76 -14.60 12.45
N LEU A 217 25.01 -13.57 13.26
CA LEU A 217 24.95 -13.64 14.72
C LEU A 217 23.52 -13.89 15.21
N VAL A 218 22.51 -13.26 14.59
CA VAL A 218 21.09 -13.53 14.86
C VAL A 218 20.75 -14.98 14.51
N LEU A 219 21.27 -15.50 13.40
CA LEU A 219 21.10 -16.91 13.03
C LEU A 219 21.77 -17.86 14.04
N ALA A 220 23.02 -17.59 14.43
CA ALA A 220 23.74 -18.36 15.43
C ALA A 220 23.07 -18.31 16.81
N ARG A 221 22.51 -17.15 17.19
CA ARG A 221 21.66 -17.00 18.39
C ARG A 221 20.43 -17.91 18.30
N ASN A 222 19.72 -17.91 17.17
CA ASN A 222 18.52 -18.74 16.99
C ASN A 222 18.87 -20.25 17.04
N GLN A 223 20.01 -20.66 16.49
CA GLN A 223 20.56 -22.02 16.64
C GLN A 223 20.73 -22.41 18.11
N ILE A 224 21.38 -21.54 18.90
CA ILE A 224 21.64 -21.81 20.32
C ILE A 224 20.32 -21.94 21.08
N LEU A 225 19.34 -21.07 20.81
CA LEU A 225 18.02 -21.15 21.42
C LEU A 225 17.29 -22.46 21.06
N GLN A 226 17.34 -22.90 19.80
CA GLN A 226 16.79 -24.18 19.35
C GLN A 226 17.47 -25.39 20.06
N PHE A 227 18.79 -25.41 20.17
CA PHE A 227 19.49 -26.50 20.89
C PHE A 227 19.20 -26.50 22.39
N SER A 228 19.04 -25.31 23.00
CA SER A 228 18.69 -25.19 24.42
C SER A 228 17.30 -25.74 24.75
N THR A 229 16.38 -25.70 23.78
CA THR A 229 14.99 -26.16 23.93
C THR A 229 14.79 -27.62 23.50
N SER A 230 15.60 -28.11 22.56
CA SER A 230 15.50 -29.47 22.00
C SER A 230 16.18 -30.55 22.85
N THR A 231 17.11 -30.19 23.74
CA THR A 231 17.85 -31.18 24.54
C THR A 231 17.08 -31.55 25.81
N SER A 232 16.85 -32.85 26.08
CA SER A 232 16.07 -33.36 27.22
C SER A 232 16.63 -33.01 28.61
N SER A 233 17.84 -32.43 28.67
CA SER A 233 18.44 -31.83 29.86
C SER A 233 18.21 -30.32 29.86
N ARG A 234 17.21 -29.85 30.61
CA ARG A 234 16.93 -28.42 30.86
C ARG A 234 18.06 -27.80 31.68
N ASP A 235 19.13 -27.38 31.02
CA ASP A 235 20.24 -26.70 31.67
C ASP A 235 19.91 -25.21 31.83
N THR A 236 19.43 -24.82 33.02
CA THR A 236 18.97 -23.45 33.31
C THR A 236 20.05 -22.40 33.05
N ALA A 237 21.33 -22.75 33.26
CA ALA A 237 22.46 -21.87 32.98
C ALA A 237 22.64 -21.60 31.47
N LEU A 238 22.38 -22.60 30.61
CA LEU A 238 22.43 -22.44 29.17
C LEU A 238 21.28 -21.56 28.66
N ILE A 239 20.07 -21.75 29.20
CA ILE A 239 18.91 -20.91 28.86
C ILE A 239 19.17 -19.44 29.25
N ALA A 240 19.66 -19.18 30.46
CA ALA A 240 19.98 -17.84 30.93
C ALA A 240 21.09 -17.17 30.08
N THR A 241 22.13 -17.93 29.72
CA THR A 241 23.21 -17.44 28.84
C THR A 241 22.68 -17.14 27.43
N SER A 242 21.81 -17.99 26.90
CA SER A 242 21.17 -17.81 25.58
C SER A 242 20.27 -16.57 25.55
N GLN A 243 19.53 -16.30 26.64
CA GLN A 243 18.75 -15.08 26.80
C GLN A 243 19.62 -13.82 26.88
N ARG A 244 20.79 -13.91 27.52
CA ARG A 244 21.76 -12.79 27.55
C ARG A 244 22.38 -12.53 26.18
N ILE A 245 22.73 -13.58 25.44
CA ILE A 245 23.20 -13.46 24.04
C ILE A 245 22.12 -12.81 23.18
N ASN A 246 20.84 -13.18 23.38
CA ASN A 246 19.72 -12.54 22.69
C ASN A 246 19.70 -11.02 22.92
N LEU A 247 19.75 -10.59 24.19
CA LEU A 247 19.73 -9.16 24.52
C LEU A 247 20.91 -8.41 23.88
N ILE A 248 22.13 -8.91 24.05
CA ILE A 248 23.34 -8.26 23.50
C ILE A 248 23.30 -8.23 21.97
N THR A 249 22.82 -9.30 21.32
CA THR A 249 22.71 -9.36 19.85
C THR A 249 21.68 -8.34 19.36
N THR A 250 20.57 -8.17 20.07
CA THR A 250 19.54 -7.17 19.74
C THR A 250 20.09 -5.76 19.90
N GLU A 251 20.77 -5.46 21.00
CA GLU A 251 21.43 -4.16 21.24
C GLU A 251 22.49 -3.87 20.17
N LEU A 252 23.30 -4.86 19.79
CA LEU A 252 24.30 -4.72 18.74
C LEU A 252 23.64 -4.46 17.38
N GLN A 253 22.55 -5.17 17.07
CA GLN A 253 21.80 -4.96 15.84
C GLN A 253 21.22 -3.54 15.78
N GLU A 254 20.57 -3.08 16.84
CA GLU A 254 20.06 -1.71 16.92
C GLU A 254 21.17 -0.67 16.77
N GLY A 255 22.32 -0.90 17.42
CA GLY A 255 23.49 -0.04 17.33
C GLY A 255 24.04 0.08 15.90
N VAL A 256 24.20 -1.05 15.21
CA VAL A 256 24.67 -1.06 13.80
C VAL A 256 23.61 -0.47 12.86
N MET A 257 22.32 -0.67 13.13
CA MET A 257 21.26 -0.02 12.35
C MET A 257 21.32 1.49 12.48
N LYS A 258 21.47 2.02 13.70
CA LYS A 258 21.60 3.47 13.93
C LYS A 258 22.80 4.09 13.23
N THR A 259 23.94 3.39 13.14
CA THR A 259 25.11 3.90 12.41
C THR A 259 24.91 3.91 10.89
N ARG A 260 23.94 3.15 10.36
CA ARG A 260 23.58 3.11 8.94
C ARG A 260 22.43 4.06 8.58
N MET A 261 21.69 4.54 9.56
CA MET A 261 20.58 5.48 9.34
C MET A 261 21.09 6.78 8.73
N GLN A 262 20.33 7.30 7.78
CA GLN A 262 20.53 8.60 7.19
C GLN A 262 19.22 9.40 7.24
N PRO A 263 19.26 10.73 7.41
CA PRO A 263 18.07 11.55 7.29
C PRO A 263 17.49 11.47 5.87
N ILE A 264 16.19 11.21 5.76
CA ILE A 264 15.49 11.27 4.46
C ILE A 264 15.50 12.70 3.86
N GLY A 265 15.89 13.71 4.65
CA GLY A 265 16.32 15.06 4.28
C GLY A 265 17.05 15.16 2.94
N ASN A 266 17.98 14.25 2.72
CA ASN A 266 18.85 14.21 1.54
C ASN A 266 18.06 13.94 0.25
N VAL A 267 16.96 13.18 0.32
CA VAL A 267 16.06 12.95 -0.82
C VAL A 267 15.20 14.19 -1.05
N TRP A 268 14.65 14.77 0.02
CA TRP A 268 13.79 15.96 -0.07
C TRP A 268 14.49 17.18 -0.66
N ALA A 269 15.81 17.29 -0.50
CA ALA A 269 16.58 18.43 -1.02
C ALA A 269 16.39 18.68 -2.52
N LYS A 270 16.07 17.63 -3.31
CA LYS A 270 15.92 17.72 -4.77
C LYS A 270 14.50 18.08 -5.22
N PHE A 271 13.49 17.83 -4.39
CA PHE A 271 12.10 18.02 -4.79
C PHE A 271 11.69 19.47 -5.07
N PRO A 272 12.16 20.51 -4.34
CA PRO A 272 11.80 21.89 -4.66
C PRO A 272 12.08 22.26 -6.11
N ARG A 273 13.24 21.84 -6.63
CA ARG A 273 13.64 22.06 -8.02
C ARG A 273 12.78 21.26 -9.00
N VAL A 274 12.60 19.97 -8.74
CA VAL A 274 11.77 19.08 -9.60
C VAL A 274 10.33 19.59 -9.69
N VAL A 275 9.73 19.99 -8.57
CA VAL A 275 8.36 20.53 -8.54
C VAL A 275 8.26 21.84 -9.30
N ARG A 276 9.25 22.73 -9.16
CA ARG A 276 9.31 23.99 -9.91
C ARG A 276 9.37 23.75 -11.42
N ASP A 277 10.29 22.91 -11.88
CA ASP A 277 10.46 22.63 -13.32
C ASP A 277 9.18 22.01 -13.90
N LEU A 278 8.58 21.04 -13.19
CA LEU A 278 7.29 20.46 -13.58
C LEU A 278 6.14 21.47 -13.56
N SER A 279 6.12 22.40 -12.60
CA SER A 279 5.12 23.45 -12.50
C SER A 279 5.19 24.39 -13.71
N MET A 280 6.40 24.78 -14.13
CA MET A 280 6.59 25.59 -15.33
C MET A 280 6.18 24.83 -16.61
N MET A 281 6.64 23.58 -16.75
CA MET A 281 6.29 22.74 -17.90
C MET A 281 4.77 22.54 -18.03
N CYS A 282 4.07 22.34 -16.91
CA CYS A 282 2.63 22.12 -16.88
C CYS A 282 1.81 23.41 -16.79
N LYS A 283 2.46 24.59 -16.70
CA LYS A 283 1.82 25.90 -16.48
C LYS A 283 0.92 25.94 -15.23
N LYS A 284 1.42 25.39 -14.12
CA LYS A 284 0.73 25.32 -12.82
C LYS A 284 1.51 26.11 -11.77
N GLN A 285 0.84 26.49 -10.68
CA GLN A 285 1.46 27.12 -9.52
C GLN A 285 1.38 26.15 -8.35
N VAL A 286 2.53 25.68 -7.87
CA VAL A 286 2.61 24.68 -6.80
C VAL A 286 3.61 25.12 -5.74
N ARG A 287 3.19 25.09 -4.48
CA ARG A 287 4.03 25.23 -3.31
C ARG A 287 4.31 23.86 -2.71
N ILE A 288 5.57 23.57 -2.39
CA ILE A 288 5.97 22.37 -1.68
C ILE A 288 6.16 22.68 -0.18
N ALA A 289 5.58 21.85 0.69
CA ALA A 289 5.78 21.88 2.13
C ALA A 289 6.35 20.52 2.57
N MET A 290 7.36 20.53 3.43
CA MET A 290 8.12 19.34 3.81
C MET A 290 8.35 19.30 5.31
N ASP A 291 7.80 18.28 5.98
CA ASP A 291 7.92 18.04 7.42
C ASP A 291 8.64 16.72 7.70
N GLY A 292 9.41 16.67 8.79
CA GLY A 292 10.12 15.46 9.20
C GLY A 292 11.40 15.17 8.40
N LYS A 293 12.14 16.21 8.00
CA LYS A 293 13.37 16.09 7.20
C LYS A 293 14.47 15.31 7.94
N GLU A 294 14.45 15.39 9.25
CA GLU A 294 15.30 14.72 10.22
C GLU A 294 14.94 13.24 10.46
N THR A 295 13.82 12.75 9.90
CA THR A 295 13.44 11.34 10.04
C THR A 295 14.54 10.46 9.48
N GLU A 296 15.05 9.57 10.33
CA GLU A 296 16.10 8.63 9.99
C GLU A 296 15.55 7.39 9.25
N LEU A 297 16.23 6.97 8.18
CA LEU A 297 15.91 5.80 7.40
C LEU A 297 17.20 5.11 6.91
N ASP A 298 17.14 3.80 6.71
CA ASP A 298 18.29 3.05 6.19
C ASP A 298 18.72 3.55 4.80
N ARG A 299 20.03 3.65 4.57
CA ARG A 299 20.59 4.11 3.29
C ARG A 299 20.07 3.32 2.08
N THR A 300 20.02 1.99 2.15
CA THR A 300 19.55 1.18 1.01
C THR A 300 18.08 1.41 0.72
N ILE A 301 17.28 1.65 1.76
CA ILE A 301 15.89 2.04 1.62
C ILE A 301 15.79 3.42 0.96
N ILE A 302 16.58 4.40 1.41
CA ILE A 302 16.63 5.75 0.82
C ILE A 302 16.93 5.69 -0.69
N GLU A 303 17.93 4.91 -1.09
CA GLU A 303 18.29 4.72 -2.49
C GLU A 303 17.15 4.06 -3.30
N ALA A 304 16.49 3.05 -2.72
CA ALA A 304 15.39 2.33 -3.36
C ALA A 304 14.10 3.15 -3.52
N ILE A 305 13.78 4.06 -2.59
CA ILE A 305 12.55 4.87 -2.63
C ILE A 305 12.68 6.15 -3.44
N LYS A 306 13.90 6.58 -3.78
CA LYS A 306 14.16 7.84 -4.51
C LYS A 306 13.35 7.94 -5.81
N ASP A 307 13.39 6.89 -6.64
CA ASP A 307 12.68 6.85 -7.91
C ASP A 307 11.15 6.77 -7.73
N PRO A 308 10.60 5.87 -6.88
CA PRO A 308 9.18 5.87 -6.52
C PRO A 308 8.64 7.23 -6.05
N LEU A 309 9.31 7.89 -5.11
CA LEU A 309 8.86 9.18 -4.57
C LEU A 309 8.87 10.27 -5.64
N THR A 310 9.90 10.30 -6.48
CA THR A 310 9.99 11.25 -7.61
C THR A 310 8.81 11.08 -8.56
N HIS A 311 8.39 9.84 -8.81
CA HIS A 311 7.26 9.57 -9.67
C HIS A 311 5.92 9.98 -9.02
N VAL A 312 5.71 9.70 -7.73
CA VAL A 312 4.51 10.13 -7.01
C VAL A 312 4.39 11.66 -7.00
N VAL A 313 5.49 12.37 -6.69
CA VAL A 313 5.56 13.84 -6.73
C VAL A 313 5.23 14.37 -8.13
N ARG A 314 5.75 13.73 -9.18
CA ARG A 314 5.42 14.11 -10.56
C ARG A 314 3.93 13.95 -10.85
N ASN A 315 3.32 12.83 -10.47
CA ASN A 315 1.91 12.59 -10.71
C ASN A 315 1.01 13.58 -9.96
N ALA A 316 1.41 13.95 -8.74
CA ALA A 316 0.73 14.98 -7.98
C ALA A 316 0.76 16.33 -8.72
N VAL A 317 1.89 16.73 -9.32
CA VAL A 317 2.00 17.99 -10.07
C VAL A 317 1.33 17.92 -11.45
N ASP A 318 1.52 16.85 -12.23
CA ASP A 318 1.01 16.73 -13.60
C ASP A 318 -0.49 16.40 -13.65
N HIS A 319 -0.99 15.52 -12.78
CA HIS A 319 -2.37 15.06 -12.83
C HIS A 319 -3.20 15.44 -11.59
N GLY A 320 -2.57 15.54 -10.41
CA GLY A 320 -3.28 15.88 -9.17
C GLY A 320 -3.70 17.35 -9.12
N ILE A 321 -2.73 18.25 -9.15
CA ILE A 321 -2.94 19.70 -9.00
C ILE A 321 -3.49 20.30 -10.29
N GLU A 322 -4.57 21.05 -10.18
CA GLU A 322 -5.25 21.69 -11.30
C GLU A 322 -4.54 23.01 -11.70
N SER A 323 -4.80 23.52 -12.92
CA SER A 323 -4.32 24.85 -13.33
C SER A 323 -4.95 25.96 -12.48
N PRO A 324 -4.29 27.11 -12.28
CA PRO A 324 -4.80 28.20 -11.44
C PRO A 324 -6.23 28.64 -11.80
N GLU A 325 -6.54 28.72 -13.10
CA GLU A 325 -7.88 29.10 -13.58
C GLU A 325 -8.98 28.13 -13.14
N VAL A 326 -8.69 26.82 -13.16
CA VAL A 326 -9.62 25.77 -12.74
C VAL A 326 -9.78 25.79 -11.21
N ARG A 327 -8.68 26.02 -10.48
CA ARG A 327 -8.70 26.12 -9.01
C ARG A 327 -9.56 27.28 -8.53
N VAL A 328 -9.41 28.46 -9.12
CA VAL A 328 -10.22 29.65 -8.79
C VAL A 328 -11.70 29.39 -9.09
N LYS A 329 -12.03 28.73 -10.21
CA LYS A 329 -13.42 28.34 -10.52
C LYS A 329 -14.00 27.34 -9.51
N ALA A 330 -13.16 26.46 -8.96
CA ALA A 330 -13.54 25.52 -7.91
C ALA A 330 -13.54 26.14 -6.49
N GLY A 331 -13.22 27.43 -6.35
CA GLY A 331 -13.15 28.13 -5.05
C GLY A 331 -11.91 27.79 -4.22
N LYS A 332 -10.86 27.24 -4.84
CA LYS A 332 -9.58 26.90 -4.20
C LYS A 332 -8.55 28.02 -4.39
N ASP A 333 -7.51 28.01 -3.57
CA ASP A 333 -6.33 28.87 -3.74
C ASP A 333 -5.71 28.64 -5.13
N PRO A 334 -5.39 29.69 -5.92
CA PRO A 334 -4.73 29.53 -7.22
C PRO A 334 -3.40 28.77 -7.15
N MET A 335 -2.71 28.81 -6.01
CA MET A 335 -1.50 28.05 -5.75
C MET A 335 -1.84 26.71 -5.05
N GLY A 336 -1.55 25.61 -5.74
CA GLY A 336 -1.71 24.26 -5.17
C GLY A 336 -0.65 23.95 -4.13
N THR A 337 -0.97 23.07 -3.19
CA THR A 337 -0.04 22.65 -2.13
C THR A 337 0.28 21.16 -2.26
N LEU A 338 1.56 20.85 -2.34
CA LEU A 338 2.10 19.49 -2.22
C LEU A 338 2.81 19.35 -0.87
N HIS A 339 2.29 18.51 0.00
CA HIS A 339 2.81 18.25 1.33
C HIS A 339 3.51 16.90 1.39
N LEU A 340 4.77 16.89 1.82
CA LEU A 340 5.54 15.68 2.07
C LEU A 340 5.85 15.63 3.56
N ARG A 341 5.50 14.51 4.20
CA ARG A 341 5.72 14.30 5.62
C ARG A 341 6.38 12.95 5.84
N ALA A 342 7.36 12.88 6.74
CA ALA A 342 7.75 11.60 7.31
C ALA A 342 7.79 11.64 8.83
N TYR A 343 7.56 10.49 9.44
CA TYR A 343 7.66 10.33 10.89
C TYR A 343 7.80 8.85 11.27
N HIS A 344 8.39 8.61 12.44
CA HIS A 344 8.45 7.30 13.07
C HIS A 344 7.16 7.01 13.85
N ALA A 345 6.50 5.89 13.56
CA ALA A 345 5.37 5.41 14.36
C ALA A 345 5.25 3.88 14.29
N GLY A 346 5.09 3.24 15.45
CA GLY A 346 4.86 1.79 15.54
C GLY A 346 6.01 0.93 15.01
N GLY A 347 7.26 1.35 15.19
CA GLY A 347 8.44 0.64 14.66
C GLY A 347 8.58 0.70 13.14
N GLN A 348 7.83 1.59 12.49
CA GLN A 348 7.85 1.83 11.05
C GLN A 348 8.09 3.31 10.74
N VAL A 349 8.74 3.59 9.62
CA VAL A 349 8.80 4.92 9.03
C VAL A 349 7.58 5.08 8.14
N ASN A 350 6.77 6.09 8.45
CA ASN A 350 5.61 6.46 7.67
C ASN A 350 5.98 7.67 6.83
N ILE A 351 5.80 7.58 5.52
CA ILE A 351 6.01 8.67 4.56
C ILE A 351 4.66 8.97 3.91
N GLU A 352 4.18 10.20 4.06
CA GLU A 352 2.92 10.67 3.51
C GLU A 352 3.22 11.72 2.42
N ILE A 353 2.61 11.55 1.25
CA ILE A 353 2.62 12.53 0.16
C ILE A 353 1.18 12.93 -0.10
N SER A 354 0.84 14.18 0.16
CA SER A 354 -0.52 14.71 0.01
C SER A 354 -0.56 15.90 -0.93
N ASP A 355 -1.53 15.93 -1.82
CA ASP A 355 -1.87 17.08 -2.64
C ASP A 355 -3.28 17.60 -2.33
N ASP A 356 -3.53 18.88 -2.60
CA ASP A 356 -4.86 19.52 -2.48
C ASP A 356 -5.57 19.64 -3.84
N GLY A 357 -5.24 18.74 -4.77
CA GLY A 357 -5.67 18.76 -6.15
C GLY A 357 -7.12 18.34 -6.39
N ALA A 358 -7.40 17.89 -7.61
CA ALA A 358 -8.73 17.43 -8.01
C ALA A 358 -9.15 16.12 -7.32
N GLY A 359 -8.19 15.36 -6.76
CA GLY A 359 -8.43 14.01 -6.30
C GLY A 359 -8.67 13.03 -7.46
N LEU A 360 -8.88 11.76 -7.12
CA LEU A 360 -9.21 10.71 -8.06
C LEU A 360 -10.72 10.65 -8.26
N ASP A 361 -11.15 10.64 -9.51
CA ASP A 361 -12.54 10.43 -9.90
C ASP A 361 -12.86 8.92 -9.90
N PRO A 362 -13.62 8.42 -8.91
CA PRO A 362 -13.93 6.99 -8.81
C PRO A 362 -14.78 6.52 -10.00
N ASP A 363 -15.65 7.35 -10.57
CA ASP A 363 -16.50 6.96 -11.70
C ASP A 363 -15.70 6.83 -12.99
N LYS A 364 -14.71 7.69 -13.20
CA LYS A 364 -13.76 7.56 -14.31
C LYS A 364 -12.89 6.31 -14.17
N ILE A 365 -12.38 6.04 -12.97
CA ILE A 365 -11.57 4.84 -12.70
C ILE A 365 -12.41 3.58 -12.91
N ARG A 366 -13.65 3.55 -12.41
CA ARG A 366 -14.58 2.43 -12.53
C ARG A 366 -14.88 2.12 -14.00
N ARG A 367 -15.24 3.14 -14.80
CA ARG A 367 -15.48 2.96 -16.25
C ARG A 367 -14.24 2.42 -16.96
N LYS A 368 -13.07 3.00 -16.70
CA LYS A 368 -11.83 2.58 -17.38
C LYS A 368 -11.38 1.16 -16.96
N ALA A 369 -11.66 0.75 -15.73
CA ALA A 369 -11.40 -0.60 -15.25
C ALA A 369 -12.31 -1.64 -15.94
N ILE A 370 -13.58 -1.28 -16.19
CA ILE A 370 -14.53 -2.12 -16.93
C ILE A 370 -14.13 -2.20 -18.41
N GLU A 371 -13.84 -1.07 -19.06
CA GLU A 371 -13.43 -1.03 -20.48
C GLU A 371 -12.18 -1.87 -20.76
N ARG A 372 -11.28 -1.97 -19.78
CA ARG A 372 -10.05 -2.77 -19.89
C ARG A 372 -10.21 -4.23 -19.42
N GLY A 373 -11.41 -4.65 -19.04
CA GLY A 373 -11.67 -6.02 -18.58
C GLY A 373 -10.97 -6.38 -17.26
N LEU A 374 -10.54 -5.39 -16.47
CA LEU A 374 -9.87 -5.64 -15.19
C LEU A 374 -10.86 -5.96 -14.08
N VAL A 375 -12.09 -5.44 -14.18
CA VAL A 375 -13.18 -5.67 -13.22
C VAL A 375 -14.50 -5.81 -13.98
N ALA A 376 -15.30 -6.83 -13.63
CA ALA A 376 -16.63 -7.01 -14.19
C ALA A 376 -17.58 -5.86 -13.80
N PRO A 377 -18.56 -5.46 -14.65
CA PRO A 377 -19.46 -4.35 -14.37
C PRO A 377 -20.25 -4.50 -13.05
N GLU A 378 -20.72 -5.72 -12.72
CA GLU A 378 -21.44 -5.94 -11.46
C GLU A 378 -20.52 -5.82 -10.24
N GLN A 379 -19.29 -6.33 -10.34
CA GLN A 379 -18.30 -6.23 -9.27
C GLN A 379 -17.89 -4.77 -9.08
N ALA A 380 -17.67 -4.06 -10.17
CA ALA A 380 -17.33 -2.66 -10.16
C ALA A 380 -18.41 -1.87 -9.41
N GLN A 381 -19.71 -2.07 -9.62
CA GLN A 381 -20.77 -1.34 -8.89
C GLN A 381 -20.82 -1.59 -7.36
N ARG A 382 -20.34 -2.75 -6.90
CA ARG A 382 -20.34 -3.10 -5.46
C ARG A 382 -19.13 -2.54 -4.70
N MET A 383 -18.09 -2.10 -5.41
CA MET A 383 -16.87 -1.59 -4.81
C MET A 383 -17.09 -0.20 -4.21
N THR A 384 -16.56 -0.01 -3.01
CA THR A 384 -16.43 1.29 -2.35
C THR A 384 -15.44 2.19 -3.08
N ASP A 385 -15.55 3.51 -2.93
CA ASP A 385 -14.63 4.46 -3.57
C ASP A 385 -13.16 4.21 -3.20
N ARG A 386 -12.89 3.73 -1.98
CA ARG A 386 -11.54 3.35 -1.55
C ARG A 386 -11.01 2.14 -2.31
N GLU A 387 -11.84 1.12 -2.52
CA GLU A 387 -11.46 -0.06 -3.30
C GLU A 387 -11.27 0.30 -4.78
N VAL A 388 -12.11 1.18 -5.32
CA VAL A 388 -11.97 1.69 -6.69
C VAL A 388 -10.67 2.46 -6.83
N ALA A 389 -10.32 3.34 -5.88
CA ALA A 389 -9.06 4.06 -5.90
C ALA A 389 -7.84 3.12 -5.91
N LYS A 390 -7.91 1.96 -5.23
CA LYS A 390 -6.82 0.98 -5.24
C LYS A 390 -6.58 0.30 -6.60
N LEU A 391 -7.56 0.36 -7.52
CA LEU A 391 -7.38 -0.17 -8.88
C LEU A 391 -6.28 0.55 -9.66
N VAL A 392 -5.87 1.76 -9.25
CA VAL A 392 -4.76 2.48 -9.90
C VAL A 392 -3.42 1.76 -9.78
N PHE A 393 -3.28 0.83 -8.83
CA PHE A 393 -2.07 0.02 -8.66
C PHE A 393 -2.05 -1.24 -9.54
N LEU A 394 -3.11 -1.50 -10.33
CA LEU A 394 -3.13 -2.66 -11.21
C LEU A 394 -2.16 -2.50 -12.39
N PRO A 395 -1.46 -3.58 -12.80
CA PRO A 395 -0.55 -3.55 -13.93
C PRO A 395 -1.23 -3.02 -15.19
N GLY A 396 -0.60 -2.04 -15.84
CA GLY A 396 -1.13 -1.43 -17.06
C GLY A 396 -2.37 -0.56 -16.86
N PHE A 397 -2.79 -0.27 -15.62
CA PHE A 397 -3.84 0.72 -15.36
C PHE A 397 -3.26 2.12 -15.43
N SER A 398 -3.77 2.94 -16.37
CA SER A 398 -3.47 4.36 -16.42
C SER A 398 -4.73 5.12 -16.83
N THR A 399 -5.02 6.21 -16.11
CA THR A 399 -6.17 7.09 -16.38
C THR A 399 -5.92 8.02 -17.58
N ALA A 400 -4.69 8.14 -18.08
CA ALA A 400 -4.34 8.97 -19.24
C ALA A 400 -4.82 8.36 -20.58
N GLU A 401 -5.35 9.19 -21.47
CA GLU A 401 -5.79 8.82 -22.84
C GLU A 401 -4.65 8.91 -23.87
N LYS A 402 -3.60 9.69 -23.57
CA LYS A 402 -2.37 9.80 -24.38
C LYS A 402 -1.14 9.59 -23.49
N VAL A 403 -0.15 8.88 -24.02
CA VAL A 403 1.18 8.78 -23.37
C VAL A 403 1.83 10.16 -23.48
N THR A 404 2.05 10.83 -22.35
CA THR A 404 2.76 12.12 -22.34
C THR A 404 4.26 11.87 -22.56
N ASN A 405 4.91 12.69 -23.38
CA ASN A 405 6.36 12.61 -23.66
C ASN A 405 7.26 12.77 -22.41
N VAL A 406 6.68 13.22 -21.30
CA VAL A 406 7.36 13.34 -20.00
C VAL A 406 7.45 11.99 -19.27
N SER A 407 6.71 10.96 -19.71
CA SER A 407 6.61 9.63 -19.08
C SER A 407 7.46 8.56 -19.80
N GLY A 408 8.66 8.94 -20.24
CA GLY A 408 9.56 8.16 -21.12
C GLY A 408 10.10 6.81 -20.62
N ARG A 409 9.46 6.13 -19.67
CA ARG A 409 9.77 4.74 -19.30
C ARG A 409 8.56 3.84 -19.01
N GLY A 410 7.33 4.29 -19.25
CA GLY A 410 6.15 3.42 -19.05
C GLY A 410 5.95 2.97 -17.59
N VAL A 411 6.33 3.82 -16.64
CA VAL A 411 6.24 3.52 -15.20
C VAL A 411 4.84 3.92 -14.74
N GLY A 412 4.01 2.97 -14.29
CA GLY A 412 2.72 3.22 -13.66
C GLY A 412 2.80 3.24 -12.13
N MET A 413 1.65 3.39 -11.46
CA MET A 413 1.59 3.23 -9.99
C MET A 413 1.77 1.78 -9.55
N ASP A 414 1.59 0.82 -10.45
CA ASP A 414 1.99 -0.58 -10.27
C ASP A 414 3.48 -0.70 -9.93
N VAL A 415 4.37 -0.04 -10.69
CA VAL A 415 5.82 -0.10 -10.45
C VAL A 415 6.20 0.54 -9.11
N VAL A 416 5.53 1.63 -8.72
CA VAL A 416 5.72 2.27 -7.41
C VAL A 416 5.36 1.30 -6.30
N LYS A 417 4.18 0.67 -6.37
CA LYS A 417 3.74 -0.34 -5.40
C LYS A 417 4.73 -1.51 -5.32
N THR A 418 5.08 -2.11 -6.45
CA THR A 418 6.00 -3.25 -6.48
C THR A 418 7.39 -2.88 -5.96
N ASN A 419 7.91 -1.68 -6.22
CA ASN A 419 9.20 -1.26 -5.69
C ASN A 419 9.19 -1.05 -4.18
N ILE A 420 8.09 -0.56 -3.62
CA ILE A 420 7.93 -0.38 -2.18
C ILE A 420 7.71 -1.75 -1.49
N GLU A 421 6.97 -2.66 -2.12
CA GLU A 421 6.79 -4.02 -1.59
C GLU A 421 8.10 -4.82 -1.58
N LYS A 422 8.99 -4.62 -2.57
CA LYS A 422 10.32 -5.25 -2.60
C LYS A 422 11.21 -4.93 -1.40
N ILE A 423 11.02 -3.76 -0.79
CA ILE A 423 11.76 -3.34 0.41
C ILE A 423 10.99 -3.67 1.70
N GLY A 424 9.96 -4.52 1.63
CA GLY A 424 9.13 -4.90 2.77
C GLY A 424 8.15 -3.81 3.23
N GLY A 425 7.95 -2.77 2.41
CA GLY A 425 7.02 -1.69 2.71
C GLY A 425 5.61 -1.96 2.19
N ALA A 426 4.65 -1.18 2.70
CA ALA A 426 3.27 -1.19 2.24
C ALA A 426 2.87 0.20 1.72
N VAL A 427 2.00 0.22 0.71
CA VAL A 427 1.45 1.45 0.11
C VAL A 427 -0.06 1.46 0.28
N ASP A 428 -0.59 2.59 0.73
CA ASP A 428 -2.02 2.85 0.77
C ASP A 428 -2.34 4.20 0.13
N LEU A 429 -3.55 4.33 -0.38
CA LEU A 429 -4.00 5.50 -1.13
C LEU A 429 -5.37 5.94 -0.64
N GLU A 430 -5.47 7.19 -0.25
CA GLU A 430 -6.70 7.84 0.17
C GLU A 430 -6.92 9.04 -0.75
N SER A 431 -8.06 9.10 -1.44
CA SER A 431 -8.37 10.21 -2.33
C SER A 431 -9.83 10.59 -2.23
N ARG A 432 -10.10 11.89 -2.36
CA ARG A 432 -11.46 12.42 -2.36
C ARG A 432 -11.61 13.43 -3.51
N PRO A 433 -12.60 13.25 -4.40
CA PRO A 433 -12.88 14.22 -5.46
C PRO A 433 -13.00 15.64 -4.91
N GLY A 434 -12.30 16.58 -5.56
CA GLY A 434 -12.25 17.99 -5.20
C GLY A 434 -11.42 18.33 -3.96
N LYS A 435 -10.95 17.36 -3.16
CA LYS A 435 -10.14 17.62 -1.95
C LYS A 435 -8.67 17.23 -2.08
N GLY A 436 -8.33 16.38 -3.06
CA GLY A 436 -6.97 15.94 -3.34
C GLY A 436 -6.72 14.48 -3.01
N THR A 437 -5.45 14.09 -3.02
CA THR A 437 -5.01 12.69 -2.83
C THR A 437 -3.89 12.63 -1.80
N THR A 438 -3.91 11.60 -0.96
CA THR A 438 -2.87 11.27 0.01
C THR A 438 -2.39 9.85 -0.22
N LEU A 439 -1.11 9.70 -0.55
CA LEU A 439 -0.41 8.42 -0.61
C LEU A 439 0.33 8.21 0.71
N LYS A 440 0.14 7.04 1.34
CA LYS A 440 0.81 6.65 2.59
C LYS A 440 1.71 5.46 2.31
N ILE A 441 2.99 5.61 2.61
CA ILE A 441 4.01 4.57 2.46
C ILE A 441 4.50 4.21 3.85
N LYS A 442 4.45 2.92 4.19
CA LYS A 442 4.92 2.40 5.48
C LYS A 442 6.12 1.50 5.23
N ILE A 443 7.24 1.78 5.90
CA ILE A 443 8.49 1.04 5.70
C ILE A 443 8.99 0.56 7.06
N PRO A 444 9.30 -0.73 7.23
CA PRO A 444 9.91 -1.24 8.47
C PRO A 444 11.32 -0.66 8.66
N LEU A 445 11.70 -0.37 9.92
CA LEU A 445 13.05 0.12 10.24
C LEU A 445 14.12 -0.98 10.25
N THR A 446 13.74 -2.25 10.30
CA THR A 446 14.67 -3.37 10.50
C THR A 446 15.15 -3.95 9.16
N LEU A 447 16.33 -4.61 9.15
CA LEU A 447 16.54 -5.76 8.25
C LEU A 447 15.25 -6.58 8.30
N ALA A 448 14.71 -7.02 7.16
CA ALA A 448 13.38 -7.63 7.07
C ALA A 448 13.27 -8.93 7.90
N ILE A 449 13.29 -8.81 9.22
CA ILE A 449 13.07 -9.83 10.21
C ILE A 449 11.57 -9.81 10.43
N ILE A 450 10.93 -10.88 10.00
CA ILE A 450 9.49 -11.05 10.17
C ILE A 450 9.25 -12.27 11.04
N PRO A 451 8.27 -12.24 11.96
CA PRO A 451 7.81 -13.46 12.59
C PRO A 451 7.08 -14.30 11.55
N ALA A 452 7.45 -15.57 11.45
CA ALA A 452 6.84 -16.51 10.52
C ALA A 452 6.59 -17.86 11.18
N LEU A 453 5.44 -18.45 10.84
CA LEU A 453 5.12 -19.83 11.17
C LEU A 453 5.87 -20.75 10.22
N LEU A 454 6.67 -21.66 10.77
CA LEU A 454 7.33 -22.69 9.98
C LEU A 454 6.37 -23.83 9.73
N VAL A 455 6.21 -24.19 8.46
CA VAL A 455 5.38 -25.30 8.01
C VAL A 455 6.20 -26.24 7.15
N GLN A 456 5.79 -27.50 7.12
CA GLN A 456 6.45 -28.54 6.36
C GLN A 456 5.53 -29.04 5.27
N SER A 457 6.08 -29.18 4.06
CA SER A 457 5.48 -29.93 2.97
C SER A 457 6.51 -30.93 2.50
N ARG A 458 6.20 -32.21 2.69
CA ARG A 458 7.10 -33.36 2.56
C ARG A 458 8.35 -33.22 3.42
N THR A 459 9.52 -33.14 2.79
CA THR A 459 10.82 -32.98 3.45
C THR A 459 11.22 -31.51 3.58
N ASP A 460 10.52 -30.62 2.89
CA ASP A 460 10.91 -29.24 2.72
C ASP A 460 10.16 -28.33 3.70
N ARG A 461 10.86 -27.31 4.19
CA ARG A 461 10.33 -26.34 5.13
C ARG A 461 10.03 -25.02 4.43
N PHE A 462 8.90 -24.46 4.78
CA PHE A 462 8.39 -23.19 4.26
C PHE A 462 8.03 -22.29 5.43
N ALA A 463 8.08 -20.98 5.21
CA ALA A 463 7.72 -19.99 6.21
C ALA A 463 6.49 -19.20 5.76
N ILE A 464 5.48 -19.10 6.61
CA ILE A 464 4.29 -18.28 6.39
C ILE A 464 4.37 -17.05 7.29
N PRO A 465 4.40 -15.82 6.74
CA PRO A 465 4.40 -14.61 7.55
C PRO A 465 3.22 -14.60 8.54
N GLN A 466 3.49 -14.33 9.82
CA GLN A 466 2.46 -14.35 10.86
C GLN A 466 1.37 -13.30 10.61
N ALA A 467 1.70 -12.19 9.96
CA ALA A 467 0.74 -11.16 9.57
C ALA A 467 -0.36 -11.67 8.61
N SER A 468 -0.11 -12.76 7.88
CA SER A 468 -1.09 -13.40 6.99
C SER A 468 -1.83 -14.56 7.66
N LEU A 469 -1.42 -14.96 8.86
CA LEU A 469 -1.99 -16.09 9.60
C LEU A 469 -3.18 -15.63 10.46
N LEU A 470 -4.31 -16.33 10.33
CA LEU A 470 -5.50 -16.09 11.16
C LEU A 470 -5.62 -17.10 12.30
N GLU A 471 -5.64 -18.39 11.96
CA GLU A 471 -5.73 -19.47 12.94
C GLU A 471 -5.17 -20.79 12.39
N LEU A 472 -4.88 -21.73 13.29
CA LEU A 472 -4.41 -23.08 12.98
C LEU A 472 -5.50 -24.08 13.34
N VAL A 473 -5.84 -24.95 12.39
CA VAL A 473 -6.87 -25.97 12.56
C VAL A 473 -6.24 -27.33 12.33
N ARG A 474 -6.29 -28.19 13.34
CA ARG A 474 -5.90 -29.61 13.23
C ARG A 474 -7.15 -30.47 13.24
N ILE A 475 -7.24 -31.40 12.29
CA ILE A 475 -8.32 -32.37 12.19
C ILE A 475 -7.76 -33.73 12.57
N ASP A 476 -8.24 -34.32 13.67
CA ASP A 476 -7.80 -35.64 14.14
C ASP A 476 -8.38 -36.79 13.29
N ALA A 477 -7.67 -37.90 13.21
CA ALA A 477 -8.08 -39.08 12.43
C ALA A 477 -9.40 -39.71 12.85
N GLU A 478 -9.76 -39.70 14.14
CA GLU A 478 -11.07 -40.21 14.59
C GLU A 478 -12.21 -39.28 14.15
N GLN A 479 -11.99 -37.97 14.19
CA GLN A 479 -12.94 -36.97 13.69
C GLN A 479 -13.04 -37.00 12.16
N ASN A 480 -11.99 -37.47 11.49
CA ASN A 480 -11.95 -37.77 10.05
C ASN A 480 -12.61 -39.10 9.69
N LYS A 481 -12.86 -40.01 10.63
CA LYS A 481 -13.53 -41.30 10.41
C LYS A 481 -15.00 -41.31 10.85
N ALA A 482 -15.37 -40.53 11.87
CA ALA A 482 -16.70 -40.53 12.48
C ALA A 482 -17.85 -39.97 11.61
N ALA A 483 -17.58 -39.55 10.37
CA ALA A 483 -18.59 -39.10 9.42
C ALA A 483 -19.08 -40.19 8.44
N GLY A 484 -18.49 -41.39 8.48
CA GLY A 484 -18.87 -42.52 7.64
C GLY A 484 -19.46 -43.67 8.46
N GLY A 485 -20.69 -44.08 8.14
CA GLY A 485 -21.22 -45.37 8.62
C GLY A 485 -20.36 -46.55 8.16
N PRO A 486 -20.65 -47.78 8.63
CA PRO A 486 -19.77 -48.96 8.54
C PRO A 486 -19.45 -49.48 7.11
N THR A 487 -19.82 -48.75 6.07
CA THR A 487 -19.58 -49.08 4.65
C THR A 487 -18.80 -47.99 3.89
N ALA A 488 -18.34 -46.93 4.54
CA ALA A 488 -17.62 -45.85 3.86
C ALA A 488 -16.09 -46.08 3.87
N GLY A 489 -15.48 -46.08 2.68
CA GLY A 489 -14.04 -46.22 2.50
C GLY A 489 -13.22 -45.03 3.05
N PRO A 490 -11.88 -45.09 2.95
CA PRO A 490 -10.93 -44.18 3.62
C PRO A 490 -10.96 -42.71 3.15
N GLU A 491 -11.98 -42.30 2.40
CA GLU A 491 -12.14 -40.97 1.78
C GLU A 491 -13.14 -40.06 2.52
N SER A 492 -13.72 -40.52 3.65
CA SER A 492 -14.80 -39.80 4.36
C SER A 492 -14.29 -38.75 5.36
N ALA A 493 -13.31 -37.94 4.95
CA ALA A 493 -12.80 -36.81 5.74
C ALA A 493 -13.80 -35.64 5.74
N ARG A 494 -13.82 -34.81 6.79
CA ARG A 494 -14.62 -33.54 6.86
C ARG A 494 -14.20 -32.48 5.83
N ILE A 495 -13.33 -32.83 4.90
CA ILE A 495 -12.96 -32.03 3.74
C ILE A 495 -13.98 -32.36 2.66
N GLU A 496 -14.95 -31.48 2.48
CA GLU A 496 -15.97 -31.60 1.44
C GLU A 496 -15.35 -31.16 0.10
N TYR A 497 -15.80 -31.70 -1.02
CA TYR A 497 -15.38 -31.21 -2.34
C TYR A 497 -16.55 -30.48 -2.99
N VAL A 498 -16.36 -29.20 -3.29
CA VAL A 498 -17.35 -28.38 -4.00
C VAL A 498 -16.77 -28.01 -5.36
N HIS A 499 -17.38 -28.49 -6.44
CA HIS A 499 -16.90 -28.31 -7.82
C HIS A 499 -15.43 -28.74 -8.04
N GLY A 500 -14.97 -29.80 -7.35
CA GLY A 500 -13.59 -30.27 -7.42
C GLY A 500 -12.59 -29.48 -6.57
N THR A 501 -13.04 -28.44 -5.87
CA THR A 501 -12.21 -27.70 -4.90
C THR A 501 -12.44 -28.28 -3.50
N PRO A 502 -11.39 -28.70 -2.78
CA PRO A 502 -11.54 -29.15 -1.40
C PRO A 502 -11.90 -27.94 -0.52
N VAL A 503 -12.89 -28.10 0.37
CA VAL A 503 -13.36 -27.07 1.29
C VAL A 503 -13.53 -27.65 2.70
N TYR A 504 -13.32 -26.82 3.71
CA TYR A 504 -13.52 -27.16 5.11
C TYR A 504 -14.56 -26.24 5.74
N ARG A 505 -15.49 -26.80 6.52
CA ARG A 505 -16.51 -26.01 7.20
C ARG A 505 -16.00 -25.47 8.53
N LEU A 506 -15.42 -24.28 8.52
CA LEU A 506 -14.92 -23.61 9.72
C LEU A 506 -16.04 -22.76 10.35
N ARG A 507 -16.57 -23.17 11.51
CA ARG A 507 -17.64 -22.45 12.25
C ARG A 507 -18.88 -22.12 11.41
N GLY A 508 -19.18 -22.96 10.42
CA GLY A 508 -20.35 -22.81 9.54
C GLY A 508 -20.11 -22.01 8.25
N SER A 509 -18.92 -21.44 8.03
CA SER A 509 -18.50 -20.91 6.73
C SER A 509 -17.66 -21.95 5.96
N LEU A 510 -17.79 -21.95 4.64
CA LEU A 510 -16.95 -22.78 3.77
C LEU A 510 -15.61 -22.08 3.57
N LEU A 511 -14.54 -22.72 4.02
CA LEU A 511 -13.17 -22.29 3.83
C LEU A 511 -12.56 -23.10 2.68
N PRO A 512 -12.22 -22.48 1.53
CA PRO A 512 -11.56 -23.19 0.46
C PRO A 512 -10.17 -23.66 0.91
N LEU A 513 -9.83 -24.90 0.62
CA LEU A 513 -8.56 -25.51 0.96
C LEU A 513 -7.64 -25.58 -0.25
N VAL A 514 -6.35 -25.44 0.01
CA VAL A 514 -5.28 -25.55 -0.97
C VAL A 514 -4.22 -26.46 -0.38
N PHE A 515 -3.91 -27.56 -1.06
CA PHE A 515 -2.78 -28.38 -0.67
C PHE A 515 -1.48 -27.68 -1.05
N LEU A 516 -0.61 -27.43 -0.08
CA LEU A 516 0.65 -26.74 -0.34
C LEU A 516 1.50 -27.49 -1.37
N SER A 517 1.53 -28.82 -1.31
CA SER A 517 2.21 -29.67 -2.30
C SER A 517 1.74 -29.39 -3.73
N HIS A 518 0.42 -29.37 -3.96
CA HIS A 518 -0.17 -29.09 -5.27
C HIS A 518 0.13 -27.67 -5.74
N ALA A 519 0.05 -26.69 -4.84
CA ALA A 519 0.37 -25.29 -5.17
C ALA A 519 1.84 -25.10 -5.59
N LEU A 520 2.74 -25.97 -5.10
CA LEU A 520 4.16 -26.00 -5.43
C LEU A 520 4.48 -26.80 -6.72
N GLY A 521 3.46 -27.36 -7.39
CA GLY A 521 3.61 -28.10 -8.65
C GLY A 521 3.85 -29.60 -8.50
N ASP A 522 3.60 -30.15 -7.31
CA ASP A 522 3.64 -31.59 -7.07
C ASP A 522 2.24 -32.19 -7.26
N GLU A 523 2.06 -33.01 -8.30
CA GLU A 523 0.80 -33.66 -8.67
C GLU A 523 0.52 -34.94 -7.88
N SER A 524 1.39 -35.31 -6.92
CA SER A 524 1.19 -36.53 -6.14
C SER A 524 -0.04 -36.42 -5.22
N ALA A 525 -0.62 -37.57 -4.88
CA ALA A 525 -1.75 -37.64 -3.95
C ALA A 525 -1.42 -36.96 -2.59
N PRO A 526 -2.38 -36.21 -2.00
CA PRO A 526 -2.20 -35.60 -0.69
C PRO A 526 -1.78 -36.62 0.35
N ARG A 527 -0.72 -36.32 1.12
CA ARG A 527 -0.33 -37.17 2.25
C ARG A 527 -1.15 -36.78 3.47
N VAL A 528 -1.93 -37.72 3.97
CA VAL A 528 -2.42 -37.66 5.35
C VAL A 528 -1.25 -38.06 6.25
N SER A 529 -1.05 -37.39 7.38
CA SER A 529 0.03 -37.76 8.31
C SER A 529 -0.15 -39.20 8.80
N ASP A 530 0.92 -39.83 9.29
CA ASP A 530 0.92 -41.24 9.73
C ASP A 530 -0.13 -41.53 10.82
N ASP A 531 -0.51 -40.50 11.60
CA ASP A 531 -1.56 -40.55 12.61
C ASP A 531 -2.98 -40.30 12.06
N GLY A 532 -3.13 -40.05 10.77
CA GLY A 532 -4.40 -39.78 10.07
C GLY A 532 -4.91 -38.34 10.22
N SER A 533 -4.13 -37.44 10.84
CA SER A 533 -4.53 -36.04 11.03
C SER A 533 -4.25 -35.16 9.80
N VAL A 534 -4.92 -34.01 9.75
CA VAL A 534 -4.71 -33.01 8.70
C VAL A 534 -4.50 -31.65 9.35
N ASN A 535 -3.41 -30.98 8.96
CA ASN A 535 -3.07 -29.64 9.46
C ASN A 535 -3.47 -28.59 8.43
N ILE A 536 -4.32 -27.65 8.84
CA ILE A 536 -4.82 -26.55 8.01
C ILE A 536 -4.38 -25.23 8.63
N VAL A 537 -3.66 -24.45 7.85
CA VAL A 537 -3.22 -23.11 8.20
C VAL A 537 -4.18 -22.11 7.55
N VAL A 538 -4.99 -21.42 8.34
CA VAL A 538 -5.96 -20.45 7.83
C VAL A 538 -5.25 -19.13 7.60
N VAL A 539 -5.23 -18.68 6.35
CA VAL A 539 -4.51 -17.47 5.91
C VAL A 539 -5.44 -16.48 5.23
N GLN A 540 -5.08 -15.20 5.27
CA GLN A 540 -5.82 -14.11 4.64
C GLN A 540 -4.97 -13.39 3.59
N ALA A 541 -5.53 -13.20 2.41
CA ALA A 541 -4.95 -12.40 1.33
C ALA A 541 -6.04 -11.51 0.69
N ASP A 542 -5.78 -10.21 0.55
CA ASP A 542 -6.68 -9.23 -0.09
C ASP A 542 -8.15 -9.32 0.39
N GLY A 543 -8.36 -9.53 1.69
CA GLY A 543 -9.70 -9.64 2.28
C GLY A 543 -10.39 -11.00 2.10
N ARG A 544 -9.77 -11.96 1.40
CA ARG A 544 -10.26 -13.33 1.24
C ARG A 544 -9.50 -14.29 2.15
N GLN A 545 -10.21 -15.30 2.66
CA GLN A 545 -9.66 -16.34 3.54
C GLN A 545 -9.61 -17.67 2.81
N PHE A 546 -8.52 -18.41 2.99
CA PHE A 546 -8.40 -19.79 2.52
C PHE A 546 -7.54 -20.59 3.49
N GLY A 547 -7.70 -21.91 3.49
CA GLY A 547 -6.92 -22.84 4.27
C GLY A 547 -5.79 -23.43 3.44
N LEU A 548 -4.57 -23.40 3.94
CA LEU A 548 -3.44 -24.10 3.36
C LEU A 548 -3.24 -25.42 4.11
N VAL A 549 -3.40 -26.55 3.42
CA VAL A 549 -3.14 -27.87 3.97
C VAL A 549 -1.65 -28.15 3.90
N VAL A 550 -1.06 -28.46 5.04
CA VAL A 550 0.38 -28.71 5.21
C VAL A 550 0.61 -30.06 5.92
N ASP A 551 1.77 -30.66 5.70
CA ASP A 551 2.09 -31.97 6.29
C ASP A 551 2.44 -31.81 7.78
N GLY A 552 3.11 -30.72 8.14
CA GLY A 552 3.50 -30.42 9.51
C GLY A 552 3.48 -28.94 9.82
N ILE A 553 3.26 -28.61 11.09
CA ILE A 553 3.37 -27.27 11.65
C ILE A 553 4.44 -27.31 12.73
N SER A 554 5.37 -26.36 12.66
CA SER A 554 6.40 -26.12 13.65
C SER A 554 6.13 -24.80 14.38
N ASP A 555 6.99 -24.45 15.34
CA ASP A 555 6.88 -23.18 16.07
C ASP A 555 7.05 -21.94 15.19
N THR A 556 6.65 -20.80 15.74
CA THR A 556 6.89 -19.48 15.12
C THR A 556 8.30 -19.01 15.41
N GLU A 557 9.02 -18.56 14.38
CA GLU A 557 10.38 -18.07 14.50
C GLU A 557 10.54 -16.68 13.86
N GLU A 558 11.48 -15.90 14.38
CA GLU A 558 11.92 -14.66 13.75
C GLU A 558 12.91 -15.01 12.62
N ILE A 559 12.50 -14.75 11.38
CA ILE A 559 13.29 -15.12 10.20
C ILE A 559 13.80 -13.89 9.47
N VAL A 560 15.06 -13.92 9.03
CA VAL A 560 15.64 -12.87 8.19
C VAL A 560 15.23 -13.13 6.73
N VAL A 561 14.45 -12.23 6.15
CA VAL A 561 14.03 -12.30 4.74
C VAL A 561 15.19 -11.87 3.84
N LYS A 562 15.61 -12.79 2.97
CA LYS A 562 16.52 -12.52 1.85
C LYS A 562 15.70 -12.50 0.56
N PRO A 563 15.82 -11.44 -0.27
CA PRO A 563 15.12 -11.39 -1.55
C PRO A 563 15.63 -12.49 -2.48
N LEU A 564 14.73 -13.04 -3.30
CA LEU A 564 15.08 -14.06 -4.29
C LEU A 564 15.91 -13.44 -5.43
N GLY A 565 16.83 -14.25 -5.99
CA GLY A 565 17.62 -13.89 -7.16
C GLY A 565 16.75 -13.55 -8.38
N LYS A 566 17.33 -12.84 -9.37
CA LYS A 566 16.60 -12.38 -10.57
C LYS A 566 15.99 -13.54 -11.37
N GLU A 567 16.61 -14.70 -11.31
CA GLU A 567 16.24 -15.94 -11.99
C GLU A 567 14.97 -16.57 -11.38
N LEU A 568 14.73 -16.36 -10.08
CA LEU A 568 13.60 -16.90 -9.34
C LEU A 568 12.41 -15.93 -9.24
N LYS A 569 12.58 -14.70 -9.77
CA LYS A 569 11.59 -13.63 -9.69
C LYS A 569 10.28 -13.91 -10.44
N GLY A 570 10.29 -14.86 -11.37
CA GLY A 570 9.08 -15.31 -12.07
C GLY A 570 8.18 -16.24 -11.25
N LEU A 571 8.63 -16.69 -10.07
CA LEU A 571 7.87 -17.57 -9.19
C LEU A 571 7.01 -16.75 -8.22
N ASN A 572 5.78 -16.45 -8.62
CA ASN A 572 4.80 -15.70 -7.81
C ASN A 572 4.24 -16.52 -6.63
N VAL A 573 4.99 -17.46 -6.08
CA VAL A 573 4.58 -18.32 -4.96
C VAL A 573 5.42 -18.05 -3.71
N PHE A 574 6.52 -17.32 -3.88
CA PHE A 574 7.49 -17.05 -2.84
C PHE A 574 7.79 -15.56 -2.76
N ALA A 575 7.73 -15.02 -1.55
CA ALA A 575 8.08 -13.62 -1.27
C ALA A 575 9.59 -13.44 -1.05
N GLY A 576 10.28 -14.52 -0.64
CA GLY A 576 11.67 -14.47 -0.24
C GLY A 576 12.20 -15.85 0.15
N ALA A 577 13.44 -15.88 0.64
CA ALA A 577 14.04 -17.04 1.28
C ALA A 577 14.61 -16.63 2.64
N THR A 578 14.77 -17.59 3.53
CA THR A 578 15.49 -17.41 4.78
C THR A 578 16.42 -18.59 5.05
N ILE A 579 17.43 -18.37 5.87
CA ILE A 579 18.31 -19.43 6.35
C ILE A 579 17.87 -19.72 7.78
N MET A 580 17.51 -20.97 8.05
CA MET A 580 17.06 -21.41 9.36
C MET A 580 18.23 -21.59 10.32
N GLY A 581 17.92 -21.75 11.61
CA GLY A 581 18.90 -22.12 12.63
C GLY A 581 19.73 -23.33 12.18
N ASP A 582 19.14 -24.43 11.75
CA ASP A 582 19.91 -25.61 11.29
C ASP A 582 20.74 -25.44 9.99
N GLY A 583 20.83 -24.23 9.44
CA GLY A 583 21.58 -23.91 8.23
C GLY A 583 20.86 -24.29 6.93
N ARG A 584 19.65 -24.88 7.02
CA ARG A 584 18.83 -25.17 5.84
C ARG A 584 18.14 -23.91 5.35
N VAL A 585 17.86 -23.88 4.06
CA VAL A 585 17.09 -22.79 3.45
C VAL A 585 15.60 -23.12 3.53
N ALA A 586 14.80 -22.14 3.97
CA ALA A 586 13.35 -22.21 3.91
C ALA A 586 12.83 -21.09 2.99
N LEU A 587 11.87 -21.41 2.13
CA LEU A 587 11.23 -20.42 1.25
C LEU A 587 10.05 -19.77 1.96
N ILE A 588 9.94 -18.45 1.83
CA ILE A 588 8.87 -17.67 2.45
C ILE A 588 7.71 -17.61 1.46
N LEU A 589 6.56 -18.13 1.86
CA LEU A 589 5.39 -18.22 1.00
C LEU A 589 4.74 -16.85 0.79
N ASP A 590 4.48 -16.53 -0.47
CA ASP A 590 3.63 -15.40 -0.84
C ASP A 590 2.17 -15.84 -0.83
N VAL A 591 1.45 -15.48 0.22
CA VAL A 591 0.04 -15.85 0.42
C VAL A 591 -0.86 -15.23 -0.66
N VAL A 592 -0.53 -14.01 -1.13
CA VAL A 592 -1.28 -13.34 -2.21
C VAL A 592 -1.04 -14.06 -3.53
N GLY A 593 0.22 -14.36 -3.83
CA GLY A 593 0.62 -15.12 -5.00
C GLY A 593 0.02 -16.53 -5.06
N LEU A 594 0.00 -17.24 -3.91
CA LEU A 594 -0.70 -18.51 -3.75
C LEU A 594 -2.21 -18.38 -4.02
N ALA A 595 -2.87 -17.38 -3.45
CA ALA A 595 -4.29 -17.13 -3.66
C ALA A 595 -4.62 -16.86 -5.14
N GLN A 596 -3.75 -16.13 -5.85
CA GLN A 596 -3.92 -15.85 -7.29
C GLN A 596 -3.73 -17.11 -8.14
N ARG A 597 -2.76 -17.97 -7.81
CA ARG A 597 -2.51 -19.22 -8.53
C ARG A 597 -3.66 -20.23 -8.35
N VAL A 598 -4.19 -20.31 -7.14
CA VAL A 598 -5.39 -21.10 -6.81
C VAL A 598 -6.60 -20.54 -7.54
N SER A 599 -6.76 -19.21 -7.51
CA SER A 599 -7.78 -18.52 -8.28
C SER A 599 -7.63 -18.78 -9.76
N LEU A 600 -6.43 -18.95 -10.34
CA LEU A 600 -6.24 -19.30 -11.77
C LEU A 600 -6.58 -20.77 -12.09
N GLY A 601 -6.37 -21.69 -11.14
CA GLY A 601 -6.83 -23.08 -11.24
C GLY A 601 -8.35 -23.23 -11.17
N SER A 602 -9.04 -22.40 -10.36
CA SER A 602 -10.51 -22.32 -10.31
C SER A 602 -11.12 -21.34 -11.33
N SER A 603 -10.36 -20.33 -11.77
CA SER A 603 -10.78 -19.32 -12.78
C SER A 603 -10.66 -19.80 -14.22
N GLY A 604 -10.10 -20.98 -14.46
CA GLY A 604 -10.37 -21.70 -15.72
C GLY A 604 -11.87 -21.99 -15.92
N ARG A 605 -12.69 -21.90 -14.85
CA ARG A 605 -14.15 -22.01 -14.92
C ARG A 605 -14.92 -20.83 -14.32
N GLU A 606 -14.36 -20.06 -13.39
CA GLU A 606 -15.06 -18.86 -12.86
C GLU A 606 -14.96 -17.62 -13.76
N ARG A 607 -13.94 -17.50 -14.64
CA ARG A 607 -13.88 -16.37 -15.59
C ARG A 607 -14.83 -16.52 -16.78
N THR A 608 -15.34 -17.72 -17.04
CA THR A 608 -16.33 -17.94 -18.11
C THR A 608 -17.77 -17.69 -17.63
N LEU A 609 -18.00 -17.59 -16.32
CA LEU A 609 -19.34 -17.43 -15.72
C LEU A 609 -19.77 -15.97 -15.50
N GLY A 610 -18.88 -15.00 -15.73
CA GLY A 610 -19.20 -13.56 -15.63
C GLY A 610 -19.45 -12.86 -16.97
N GLU A 611 -18.84 -13.33 -18.07
CA GLU A 611 -18.90 -12.63 -19.38
C GLU A 611 -19.84 -13.30 -20.39
N ALA A 612 -20.37 -14.49 -20.12
CA ALA A 612 -21.31 -15.18 -21.02
C ALA A 612 -22.80 -14.96 -20.69
N ALA A 613 -23.13 -14.12 -19.69
CA ALA A 613 -24.53 -13.83 -19.32
C ALA A 613 -25.14 -12.63 -20.07
N ARG A 614 -24.56 -12.20 -21.20
CA ARG A 614 -25.10 -11.12 -22.04
C ARG A 614 -24.95 -11.37 -23.53
N THR A 615 -25.40 -12.51 -24.03
CA THR A 615 -25.96 -12.57 -25.39
C THR A 615 -27.01 -13.67 -25.48
N GLU A 616 -28.10 -13.34 -26.15
CA GLU A 616 -29.38 -14.01 -26.27
C GLU A 616 -29.33 -15.53 -26.56
N GLY A 617 -30.08 -16.29 -25.75
CA GLY A 617 -31.10 -17.23 -26.23
C GLY A 617 -30.67 -18.62 -26.73
N ARG A 618 -30.82 -19.61 -25.82
CA ARG A 618 -30.86 -21.09 -26.01
C ARG A 618 -29.49 -21.77 -26.20
N SER A 619 -29.12 -22.84 -25.51
CA SER A 619 -29.61 -23.52 -24.31
C SER A 619 -28.51 -24.55 -23.97
N ASP A 620 -27.72 -24.31 -22.91
CA ASP A 620 -27.11 -25.41 -22.13
C ASP A 620 -26.50 -24.88 -20.82
N ASP A 621 -27.31 -24.21 -19.99
CA ASP A 621 -26.87 -23.79 -18.66
C ASP A 621 -27.17 -24.89 -17.64
N ARG A 622 -26.10 -25.42 -17.05
CA ARG A 622 -26.19 -26.29 -15.87
C ARG A 622 -26.59 -25.43 -14.69
N GLN A 623 -27.68 -25.80 -14.01
CA GLN A 623 -28.15 -25.10 -12.83
C GLN A 623 -28.10 -26.04 -11.63
N THR A 624 -27.46 -25.58 -10.55
CA THR A 624 -27.46 -26.32 -9.28
C THR A 624 -28.84 -26.22 -8.63
N LEU A 625 -29.54 -27.34 -8.56
CA LEU A 625 -30.86 -27.49 -8.00
C LEU A 625 -30.80 -28.26 -6.67
N LEU A 626 -31.52 -27.78 -5.67
CA LEU A 626 -31.86 -28.57 -4.49
C LEU A 626 -33.12 -29.38 -4.79
N LEU A 627 -32.97 -30.70 -4.83
CA LEU A 627 -34.07 -31.66 -4.95
C LEU A 627 -34.68 -31.96 -3.58
N PHE A 628 -36.00 -31.91 -3.50
CA PHE A 628 -36.75 -32.24 -2.30
C PHE A 628 -38.12 -32.84 -2.67
N ARG A 629 -38.79 -33.40 -1.68
CA ARG A 629 -40.13 -33.99 -1.80
C ARG A 629 -41.09 -33.32 -0.83
N THR A 630 -42.32 -33.24 -1.29
CA THR A 630 -43.48 -32.66 -0.60
C THR A 630 -44.72 -33.40 -1.09
N GLY A 631 -45.57 -33.88 -0.18
CA GLY A 631 -46.82 -34.55 -0.48
C GLY A 631 -46.67 -35.95 -1.09
N THR A 632 -47.68 -36.37 -1.85
CA THR A 632 -47.73 -37.69 -2.49
C THR A 632 -46.97 -37.69 -3.83
N GLU A 633 -45.67 -37.94 -3.74
CA GLU A 633 -44.77 -38.43 -4.80
C GLU A 633 -44.25 -37.47 -5.89
N GLY A 634 -44.42 -36.14 -5.76
CA GLY A 634 -43.74 -35.18 -6.64
C GLY A 634 -42.27 -34.96 -6.24
N ASN A 635 -41.31 -35.19 -7.15
CA ASN A 635 -39.96 -34.63 -6.98
C ASN A 635 -40.03 -33.14 -7.32
N ARG A 636 -39.57 -32.28 -6.42
CA ARG A 636 -39.54 -30.83 -6.61
C ARG A 636 -38.11 -30.33 -6.52
N ALA A 637 -37.85 -29.19 -7.16
CA ALA A 637 -36.55 -28.56 -7.20
C ALA A 637 -36.65 -27.06 -6.96
N VAL A 638 -35.67 -26.49 -6.27
CA VAL A 638 -35.44 -25.05 -6.22
C VAL A 638 -33.99 -24.75 -6.59
N PRO A 639 -33.71 -23.62 -7.25
CA PRO A 639 -32.34 -23.18 -7.44
C PRO A 639 -31.63 -23.03 -6.10
N LEU A 640 -30.44 -23.64 -5.97
CA LEU A 640 -29.68 -23.56 -4.72
C LEU A 640 -29.31 -22.12 -4.36
N SER A 641 -29.18 -21.24 -5.35
CA SER A 641 -28.94 -19.80 -5.17
C SER A 641 -30.05 -19.08 -4.39
N MET A 642 -31.26 -19.64 -4.33
CA MET A 642 -32.39 -19.08 -3.55
C MET A 642 -32.48 -19.67 -2.13
N VAL A 643 -31.62 -20.65 -1.81
CA VAL A 643 -31.56 -21.31 -0.51
C VAL A 643 -30.48 -20.63 0.33
N ALA A 644 -30.90 -19.95 1.40
CA ALA A 644 -29.98 -19.37 2.36
C ALA A 644 -29.40 -20.44 3.29
N ARG A 645 -30.20 -21.44 3.69
CA ARG A 645 -29.76 -22.56 4.53
C ARG A 645 -30.75 -23.72 4.51
N LEU A 646 -30.27 -24.92 4.85
CA LEU A 646 -31.09 -26.08 5.20
C LEU A 646 -31.02 -26.25 6.72
N GLU A 647 -32.16 -26.31 7.38
CA GLU A 647 -32.27 -26.42 8.83
C GLU A 647 -33.20 -27.57 9.20
N GLU A 648 -32.96 -28.16 10.37
CA GLU A 648 -33.84 -29.15 10.98
C GLU A 648 -34.38 -28.60 12.29
N PHE A 649 -35.70 -28.55 12.43
CA PHE A 649 -36.37 -28.07 13.64
C PHE A 649 -37.16 -29.20 14.28
N GLN A 650 -36.96 -29.40 15.58
CA GLN A 650 -37.84 -30.25 16.37
C GLN A 650 -39.27 -29.68 16.34
N ARG A 651 -40.27 -30.55 16.20
CA ARG A 651 -41.69 -30.13 16.01
C ARG A 651 -42.24 -29.33 17.19
N ASP A 652 -41.72 -29.55 18.38
CA ASP A 652 -42.06 -28.82 19.61
C ASP A 652 -41.56 -27.36 19.62
N ARG A 653 -40.57 -27.03 18.79
CA ARG A 653 -40.07 -25.66 18.60
C ARG A 653 -40.92 -24.82 17.65
N VAL A 654 -41.90 -25.42 16.98
CA VAL A 654 -42.82 -24.69 16.10
C VAL A 654 -43.90 -24.04 16.96
N GLU A 655 -43.88 -22.72 16.98
CA GLU A 655 -44.87 -21.90 17.68
C GLU A 655 -45.92 -21.37 16.70
N ARG A 656 -47.03 -20.84 17.23
CA ARG A 656 -48.07 -20.20 16.42
C ARG A 656 -48.17 -18.72 16.72
N ALA A 657 -47.95 -17.89 15.69
CA ALA A 657 -48.23 -16.46 15.71
C ALA A 657 -49.49 -16.19 14.87
N GLY A 658 -50.65 -16.08 15.51
CA GLY A 658 -51.95 -15.98 14.83
C GLY A 658 -52.30 -17.26 14.08
N LYS A 659 -52.56 -17.16 12.76
CA LYS A 659 -52.84 -18.32 11.90
C LYS A 659 -51.58 -19.01 11.36
N ARG A 660 -50.37 -18.49 11.66
CA ARG A 660 -49.12 -18.92 11.02
C ARG A 660 -48.25 -19.74 11.96
N ALA A 661 -47.60 -20.76 11.39
CA ALA A 661 -46.51 -21.46 12.06
C ALA A 661 -45.24 -20.60 11.98
N VAL A 662 -44.54 -20.47 13.10
CA VAL A 662 -43.30 -19.70 13.20
C VAL A 662 -42.29 -20.46 14.05
N VAL A 663 -41.00 -20.12 13.90
CA VAL A 663 -39.95 -20.61 14.79
C VAL A 663 -39.05 -19.45 15.20
N GLN A 664 -38.56 -19.47 16.44
CA GLN A 664 -37.51 -18.54 16.85
C GLN A 664 -36.18 -18.98 16.23
N TYR A 665 -35.68 -18.18 15.29
CA TYR A 665 -34.46 -18.46 14.55
C TYR A 665 -33.48 -17.30 14.69
N ARG A 666 -32.35 -17.55 15.38
CA ARG A 666 -31.27 -16.57 15.61
C ARG A 666 -31.76 -15.23 16.18
N GLY A 667 -32.68 -15.28 17.16
CA GLY A 667 -33.21 -14.09 17.84
C GLY A 667 -34.35 -13.37 17.10
N GLU A 668 -34.75 -13.84 15.92
CA GLU A 668 -35.86 -13.32 15.15
C GLU A 668 -36.98 -14.36 15.00
N ILE A 669 -38.21 -13.90 14.75
CA ILE A 669 -39.36 -14.78 14.46
C ILE A 669 -39.35 -15.06 12.96
N MET A 670 -39.10 -16.32 12.58
CA MET A 670 -39.11 -16.75 11.19
C MET A 670 -40.43 -17.45 10.87
N PRO A 671 -41.22 -16.98 9.88
CA PRO A 671 -42.41 -17.68 9.44
C PRO A 671 -42.05 -18.98 8.71
N LEU A 672 -42.85 -20.01 8.96
CA LEU A 672 -42.78 -21.31 8.30
C LEU A 672 -43.96 -21.46 7.32
N ILE A 673 -43.65 -21.79 6.07
CA ILE A 673 -44.62 -22.10 5.02
C ILE A 673 -44.55 -23.60 4.77
N ASP A 674 -45.67 -24.29 4.99
CA ASP A 674 -45.81 -25.71 4.63
C ASP A 674 -46.08 -25.83 3.13
N LEU A 675 -45.08 -26.33 2.39
CA LEU A 675 -45.20 -26.50 0.94
C LEU A 675 -46.17 -27.62 0.57
N GLY A 676 -46.35 -28.64 1.42
CA GLY A 676 -47.35 -29.68 1.21
C GLY A 676 -48.77 -29.16 1.33
N GLU A 677 -49.01 -28.25 2.29
CA GLU A 677 -50.31 -27.58 2.44
C GLU A 677 -50.64 -26.71 1.23
N LEU A 678 -49.66 -25.93 0.78
CA LEU A 678 -49.85 -24.91 -0.25
C LEU A 678 -50.04 -25.50 -1.65
N LEU A 679 -49.27 -26.55 -1.99
CA LEU A 679 -49.20 -27.09 -3.34
C LEU A 679 -50.15 -28.28 -3.54
N ASP A 680 -50.35 -29.11 -2.51
CA ASP A 680 -51.07 -30.38 -2.62
C ASP A 680 -52.37 -30.41 -1.79
N GLY A 681 -52.69 -29.33 -1.07
CA GLY A 681 -53.89 -29.22 -0.21
C GLY A 681 -53.86 -30.15 1.01
N ALA A 682 -52.74 -30.81 1.27
CA ALA A 682 -52.52 -31.69 2.41
C ALA A 682 -51.71 -30.92 3.45
N GLY A 683 -52.39 -30.25 4.38
CA GLY A 683 -51.72 -29.51 5.46
C GLY A 683 -50.91 -30.40 6.41
N PHE A 684 -50.39 -29.79 7.49
CA PHE A 684 -49.67 -30.37 8.63
C PHE A 684 -50.17 -31.73 9.21
N ALA A 685 -51.28 -32.28 8.71
CA ALA A 685 -52.02 -33.42 9.21
C ALA A 685 -51.70 -34.80 8.57
N ARG A 686 -50.74 -34.94 7.63
CA ARG A 686 -50.48 -36.27 7.00
C ARG A 686 -49.09 -36.91 7.18
N ALA A 687 -48.10 -36.20 7.72
CA ALA A 687 -46.88 -36.88 8.19
C ALA A 687 -47.19 -37.63 9.50
N LYS A 688 -47.29 -38.96 9.40
CA LYS A 688 -47.52 -39.91 10.51
C LYS A 688 -46.75 -39.54 11.78
N LYS A 689 -47.37 -39.81 12.94
CA LYS A 689 -46.77 -39.93 14.27
C LYS A 689 -45.34 -40.49 14.19
N GLY A 690 -44.35 -39.61 14.32
CA GLY A 690 -42.93 -39.94 14.43
C GLY A 690 -42.18 -38.74 14.96
N GLU A 691 -41.21 -38.96 15.83
CA GLU A 691 -40.33 -37.96 16.47
C GLU A 691 -39.34 -37.29 15.48
N GLU A 692 -39.61 -37.35 14.17
CA GLU A 692 -38.68 -36.85 13.16
C GLU A 692 -38.74 -35.32 13.06
N PRO A 693 -37.57 -34.65 13.02
CA PRO A 693 -37.47 -33.20 12.91
C PRO A 693 -37.99 -32.72 11.55
N LEU A 694 -38.57 -31.52 11.53
CA LEU A 694 -39.01 -30.86 10.31
C LEU A 694 -37.80 -30.39 9.51
N GLN A 695 -37.74 -30.78 8.24
CA GLN A 695 -36.74 -30.27 7.32
C GLN A 695 -37.24 -28.95 6.71
N VAL A 696 -36.44 -27.90 6.86
CA VAL A 696 -36.81 -26.54 6.48
C VAL A 696 -35.75 -25.94 5.58
N ILE A 697 -36.18 -25.55 4.38
CA ILE A 697 -35.39 -24.78 3.42
C ILE A 697 -35.56 -23.30 3.78
N VAL A 698 -34.55 -22.71 4.39
CA VAL A 698 -34.53 -21.28 4.72
C VAL A 698 -34.17 -20.50 3.47
N THR A 699 -35.06 -19.61 3.05
CA THR A 699 -34.84 -18.67 1.96
C THR A 699 -34.83 -17.24 2.51
N SER A 700 -34.12 -16.34 1.81
CA SER A 700 -34.07 -14.92 2.15
C SER A 700 -34.68 -14.13 1.01
N HIS A 701 -35.68 -13.30 1.33
CA HIS A 701 -36.33 -12.43 0.37
C HIS A 701 -36.45 -11.03 0.97
N ALA A 702 -35.97 -10.01 0.26
CA ALA A 702 -35.96 -8.60 0.71
C ALA A 702 -35.39 -8.39 2.14
N GLY A 703 -34.36 -9.17 2.51
CA GLY A 703 -33.70 -9.09 3.82
C GLY A 703 -34.45 -9.79 4.97
N ARG A 704 -35.58 -10.46 4.68
CA ARG A 704 -36.36 -11.24 5.65
C ARG A 704 -36.25 -12.73 5.35
N ARG A 705 -36.16 -13.54 6.40
CA ARG A 705 -36.03 -14.99 6.30
C ARG A 705 -37.39 -15.67 6.35
N VAL A 706 -37.60 -16.66 5.50
CA VAL A 706 -38.79 -17.50 5.46
C VAL A 706 -38.33 -18.95 5.39
N GLY A 707 -38.92 -19.83 6.20
CA GLY A 707 -38.65 -21.26 6.16
C GLY A 707 -39.72 -21.99 5.33
N LEU A 708 -39.30 -22.71 4.30
CA LEU A 708 -40.17 -23.61 3.54
C LEU A 708 -40.05 -25.01 4.12
N VAL A 709 -41.12 -25.51 4.74
CA VAL A 709 -41.16 -26.86 5.30
C VAL A 709 -41.36 -27.86 4.17
N VAL A 710 -40.49 -28.87 4.12
CA VAL A 710 -40.52 -29.96 3.13
C VAL A 710 -40.55 -31.30 3.85
N ASP A 711 -41.08 -32.33 3.20
CA ASP A 711 -41.10 -33.68 3.81
C ASP A 711 -39.70 -34.26 3.88
N ARG A 712 -38.93 -34.07 2.81
CA ARG A 712 -37.57 -34.59 2.72
C ARG A 712 -36.74 -33.88 1.66
N ILE A 713 -35.54 -33.46 2.02
CA ILE A 713 -34.47 -33.05 1.11
C ILE A 713 -33.85 -34.32 0.54
N VAL A 714 -33.81 -34.40 -0.79
CA VAL A 714 -33.37 -35.59 -1.52
C VAL A 714 -31.89 -35.47 -1.85
N ASP A 715 -31.49 -34.42 -2.58
CA ASP A 715 -30.14 -34.26 -3.10
C ASP A 715 -29.89 -32.83 -3.59
N ILE A 716 -28.65 -32.46 -3.89
CA ILE A 716 -28.30 -31.25 -4.64
C ILE A 716 -27.61 -31.69 -5.92
N VAL A 717 -28.20 -31.32 -7.06
CA VAL A 717 -27.80 -31.81 -8.38
C VAL A 717 -27.43 -30.65 -9.28
N ASP A 718 -26.37 -30.83 -10.06
CA ASP A 718 -25.98 -29.88 -11.11
C ASP A 718 -26.35 -30.48 -12.47
N GLU A 719 -27.45 -30.01 -13.05
CA GLU A 719 -28.10 -30.62 -14.22
C GLU A 719 -28.48 -29.55 -15.25
N HIS A 720 -28.57 -29.96 -16.52
CA HIS A 720 -29.06 -29.10 -17.59
C HIS A 720 -30.59 -29.07 -17.54
N VAL A 721 -31.14 -27.97 -17.05
CA VAL A 721 -32.58 -27.86 -16.82
C VAL A 721 -33.25 -27.25 -18.05
N THR A 722 -33.79 -28.11 -18.93
CA THR A 722 -34.70 -27.64 -19.99
C THR A 722 -36.13 -27.64 -19.45
N LEU A 723 -36.64 -26.46 -19.09
CA LEU A 723 -38.01 -26.31 -18.65
C LEU A 723 -38.98 -26.63 -19.79
N GLN A 724 -39.85 -27.61 -19.56
CA GLN A 724 -41.01 -27.85 -20.41
C GLN A 724 -42.20 -27.08 -19.83
N ASP A 725 -42.93 -26.38 -20.70
CA ASP A 725 -44.16 -25.66 -20.36
C ASP A 725 -45.27 -26.65 -19.96
N GLY A 726 -45.25 -27.08 -18.69
CA GLY A 726 -46.40 -27.65 -18.01
C GLY A 726 -47.13 -26.51 -17.30
N GLY A 727 -48.36 -26.20 -17.74
CA GLY A 727 -49.08 -24.97 -17.41
C GLY A 727 -48.90 -24.45 -15.98
N ARG A 728 -48.65 -23.14 -15.85
CA ARG A 728 -48.45 -22.41 -14.57
C ARG A 728 -49.57 -22.72 -13.56
N GLN A 729 -49.31 -23.66 -12.66
CA GLN A 729 -50.08 -23.82 -11.43
C GLN A 729 -49.45 -22.98 -10.31
N ASN A 730 -50.25 -22.62 -9.30
CA ASN A 730 -49.82 -21.76 -8.19
C ASN A 730 -48.51 -22.23 -7.56
N GLY A 731 -47.42 -21.49 -7.76
CA GLY A 731 -46.13 -21.74 -7.12
C GLY A 731 -45.16 -22.64 -7.87
N VAL A 732 -45.45 -23.07 -9.11
CA VAL A 732 -44.54 -23.90 -9.94
C VAL A 732 -44.14 -23.15 -11.22
N LEU A 733 -42.84 -23.06 -11.50
CA LEU A 733 -42.27 -22.42 -12.70
C LEU A 733 -42.42 -23.28 -13.95
N GLY A 734 -42.33 -24.60 -13.82
CA GLY A 734 -42.41 -25.58 -14.90
C GLY A 734 -41.89 -26.95 -14.47
N ALA A 735 -41.83 -27.91 -15.39
CA ALA A 735 -41.28 -29.24 -15.13
C ALA A 735 -40.02 -29.48 -15.97
N ALA A 736 -39.04 -30.18 -15.40
CA ALA A 736 -37.81 -30.58 -16.09
C ALA A 736 -37.47 -32.04 -15.77
N VAL A 737 -36.68 -32.67 -16.64
CA VAL A 737 -36.11 -33.99 -16.36
C VAL A 737 -34.78 -33.79 -15.66
N VAL A 738 -34.67 -34.25 -14.42
CA VAL A 738 -33.48 -34.12 -13.58
C VAL A 738 -33.14 -35.51 -13.06
N GLN A 739 -31.90 -35.99 -13.28
CA GLN A 739 -31.51 -37.39 -13.01
C GLN A 739 -32.47 -38.44 -13.63
N GLY A 740 -32.98 -38.17 -14.83
CA GLY A 740 -33.91 -39.07 -15.53
C GLY A 740 -35.32 -39.15 -14.93
N LYS A 741 -35.67 -38.28 -13.96
CA LYS A 741 -37.00 -38.21 -13.35
C LYS A 741 -37.65 -36.85 -13.61
N VAL A 742 -38.96 -36.84 -13.85
CA VAL A 742 -39.73 -35.60 -13.95
C VAL A 742 -39.72 -34.90 -12.59
N THR A 743 -39.29 -33.65 -12.59
CA THR A 743 -39.09 -32.82 -11.41
C THR A 743 -39.69 -31.43 -11.63
N GLU A 744 -40.55 -30.98 -10.74
CA GLU A 744 -41.19 -29.66 -10.81
C GLU A 744 -40.26 -28.59 -10.22
N LEU A 745 -39.97 -27.53 -10.96
CA LEU A 745 -39.25 -26.37 -10.43
C LEU A 745 -40.22 -25.42 -9.72
N LEU A 746 -39.93 -25.07 -8.48
CA LEU A 746 -40.79 -24.21 -7.66
C LEU A 746 -40.50 -22.72 -7.86
N ASP A 747 -41.54 -21.91 -7.96
CA ASP A 747 -41.46 -20.44 -7.90
C ASP A 747 -41.47 -19.98 -6.43
N ILE A 748 -40.30 -19.88 -5.80
CA ILE A 748 -40.17 -19.42 -4.41
C ILE A 748 -40.80 -18.04 -4.22
N THR A 749 -40.68 -17.13 -5.19
CA THR A 749 -41.22 -15.77 -5.08
C THR A 749 -42.75 -15.80 -5.14
N GLY A 750 -43.32 -16.62 -6.04
CA GLY A 750 -44.75 -16.87 -6.14
C GLY A 750 -45.33 -17.51 -4.87
N VAL A 751 -44.63 -18.49 -4.30
CA VAL A 751 -44.98 -19.17 -3.04
C VAL A 751 -45.01 -18.17 -1.87
N ILE A 752 -43.96 -17.36 -1.72
CA ILE A 752 -43.91 -16.33 -0.66
C ILE A 752 -45.03 -15.30 -0.90
N ARG A 753 -45.30 -14.89 -2.15
CA ARG A 753 -46.37 -13.94 -2.48
C ARG A 753 -47.76 -14.46 -2.12
N ALA A 754 -48.01 -15.75 -2.34
CA ALA A 754 -49.31 -16.37 -2.06
C ALA A 754 -49.65 -16.39 -0.55
N VAL A 755 -48.63 -16.51 0.30
CA VAL A 755 -48.79 -16.65 1.77
C VAL A 755 -48.54 -15.34 2.51
N GLU A 756 -47.66 -14.49 1.98
CA GLU A 756 -47.18 -13.27 2.62
C GLU A 756 -47.02 -12.07 1.65
N PRO A 757 -48.11 -11.57 1.05
CA PRO A 757 -48.06 -10.49 0.04
C PRO A 757 -47.43 -9.19 0.58
N GLN A 758 -47.57 -8.91 1.88
CA GLN A 758 -46.99 -7.73 2.54
C GLN A 758 -45.44 -7.75 2.65
N MET A 759 -44.79 -8.91 2.47
CA MET A 759 -43.32 -9.00 2.46
C MET A 759 -42.71 -8.39 1.18
N LEU A 760 -43.49 -8.28 0.10
CA LEU A 760 -43.03 -7.76 -1.19
C LEU A 760 -43.27 -6.25 -1.37
N GLU A 761 -44.19 -5.65 -0.60
CA GLU A 761 -44.63 -4.26 -0.80
C GLU A 761 -43.69 -3.17 -0.25
N LYS A 762 -42.59 -3.53 0.44
CA LYS A 762 -41.62 -2.55 0.98
C LYS A 762 -40.28 -2.47 0.24
N ALA A 763 -40.22 -2.95 -1.00
CA ALA A 763 -39.06 -2.83 -1.87
C ALA A 763 -39.33 -1.88 -3.06
N SER A 764 -39.83 -0.67 -2.78
CA SER A 764 -39.93 0.44 -3.74
C SER A 764 -39.32 1.70 -3.16
#